data_AF-F0UMK4-F1
#
_entry.id   AF-F0UMK4-F1
#
_cell.length_a   1.000
_cell.length_b   1.000
_cell.length_c   1.000
_cell.angle_alpha   90.00
_cell.angle_beta   90.00
_cell.angle_gamma   90.00
#
_symmetry.space_group_name_H-M   'P 1'
#
loop_
_entity.id
_entity.type
_entity.pdbx_description
1 polymer ?
#
loop_
_entity_poly.entity_id
_entity_poly.type
_entity_poly.pdbx_seq_one_letter_code
_entity_poly.pdbx_strand_id
1 'polypeptide(L)'
;MEGLPDPTTDLDWSGYVGSIQSHFAENARKYPDRICVVETKSSEAPERRFTYRQIYEASNTLAHYLHDAGVTNGDVVMVWAHRSVDLVVSIMGTLMSAATMSILDPAYPPARQQIYLEVSQPCALVNIARATDEAGPLAPTVRKYIDEELKLKAEVPSLRIHSNGFLSGGEIEGQDIFGHARSKASSSPDSLVGPDSNPTLSFTSGSEGRPKGVLGRHFSLAKYFGWMAQRFELTSESRFTLLSGIAHDPVQRDIFTPLFLGAQLLVPSKEDIQHEKLAEWMAEHKPTVTHLTPAMGQILVGGASAKFPSLDRAFFVGDVLTTRDCRSLRDLAVNVNIVNMYGTTETQRAVSYYEIPNRVKDPNYLDKLKDTVPAGKGMKDVQLLVVNRDDRAKLCKIGEVGEIYVRAAGLAEGYKGDQALNDQKFLMNWFVDNEKWVEADKKNDKNEPWRKYYLGPRDRLYRTGDLGKYLETGDVECTGRADDQVKIRGFRIELNDIDNNLRQHPLIRDCKTLVRRDRDEEPTLASYIVPELKQWPQWLKDRGIEDIEDEGTDIGPVVIYTKRFRRMQTEVRDHLKDRLPGYAVPTIFIVLNKLPLNPNGKVDKQKLPFPDIAEQSVPASSEDLRRWESMSETERAVATKWANLIRGVNAKTITLQNDFFDLGGHSILAQQMLLTVRKEMGANISINTLYEYPSLGGFSAQVDKQLNINNSMVKAGAAAEEEKDSIYSKSLEDLLKQLPATYQTADPDAIRKSPQPTVFLTGATGFLGTYIIKDILERTSRIIKLIVHVRSVKDSQAALDRLRRSLQGYGLWQAEWAGRLSFVVGDLSKPQLGIDQQNWQALAKEVDLVIHNGAAVHWVRPYNDLVASNVLSTLDAMRLCNEGKPKMFTFVSSTSVLDTDHYVKLSDQHLSTGRDAISEDDDMEGSRTGLGTGYGQTKWVSEQLVRAAGKRGLLGSVVRPGYILGDVETGACNTDDFLIRMLKGCIQLSSRPRIINTVNSVPVKHVARVVVAAALNPIPGGVHVVHVTGHPRLRMNEYLSLLEYYGYKVPEVDYDIWKDELEKYISAGGVEKDHEQHALMPLYHFCVNDLPATTRAPELDDRNAVKILKADAENWTDVDESAGYGITREDVGRYLSYLAEIGFVSWPSSKGRPLPKVNVSPTQLEALGAVGGRGGIPK
;
A
#
# COMPACT_ATOMS: atom_id res chain seq x y z
N MET A 1 -14.79 -52.87 -17.23
CA MET A 1 -15.54 -51.73 -17.79
C MET A 1 -16.65 -51.25 -16.85
N GLU A 2 -16.92 -51.93 -15.74
CA GLU A 2 -17.74 -51.37 -14.66
C GLU A 2 -16.93 -50.26 -13.95
N GLY A 3 -17.37 -49.00 -14.06
CA GLY A 3 -16.79 -47.88 -13.30
C GLY A 3 -16.67 -46.54 -14.03
N LEU A 4 -16.69 -46.51 -15.37
CA LEU A 4 -16.70 -45.24 -16.12
C LEU A 4 -18.11 -44.63 -16.17
N PRO A 5 -18.24 -43.30 -16.20
CA PRO A 5 -19.54 -42.63 -16.24
C PRO A 5 -20.29 -42.89 -17.55
N ASP A 6 -21.58 -43.23 -17.45
CA ASP A 6 -22.50 -43.34 -18.59
C ASP A 6 -23.15 -41.96 -18.87
N PRO A 7 -22.85 -41.32 -20.02
CA PRO A 7 -23.35 -39.98 -20.34
C PRO A 7 -24.85 -39.94 -20.68
N THR A 8 -25.56 -41.07 -20.64
CA THR A 8 -27.00 -41.18 -20.96
C THR A 8 -27.90 -41.36 -19.72
N THR A 9 -27.28 -41.47 -18.54
CA THR A 9 -27.97 -41.65 -17.25
C THR A 9 -28.65 -40.35 -16.78
N ASP A 10 -29.76 -40.48 -16.07
CA ASP A 10 -30.45 -39.36 -15.41
C ASP A 10 -29.62 -38.85 -14.22
N LEU A 11 -29.39 -37.53 -14.15
CA LEU A 11 -28.65 -36.86 -13.07
C LEU A 11 -29.60 -36.03 -12.18
N ASP A 12 -30.88 -36.42 -12.14
CA ASP A 12 -31.94 -35.81 -11.34
C ASP A 12 -32.10 -34.31 -11.68
N TRP A 13 -32.58 -34.04 -12.90
CA TRP A 13 -32.71 -32.70 -13.46
C TRP A 13 -33.73 -31.80 -12.76
N SER A 14 -34.69 -32.42 -12.04
CA SER A 14 -35.86 -31.76 -11.44
C SER A 14 -35.81 -31.72 -9.91
N GLY A 15 -34.81 -32.35 -9.27
CA GLY A 15 -34.68 -32.47 -7.81
C GLY A 15 -34.25 -31.19 -7.09
N TYR A 16 -35.02 -30.11 -7.21
CA TYR A 16 -34.75 -28.88 -6.47
C TYR A 16 -35.08 -29.05 -4.98
N VAL A 17 -34.07 -28.91 -4.13
CA VAL A 17 -34.19 -29.09 -2.67
C VAL A 17 -34.40 -27.79 -1.90
N GLY A 18 -34.71 -26.69 -2.58
CA GLY A 18 -34.79 -25.36 -2.00
C GLY A 18 -33.49 -24.56 -2.12
N SER A 19 -33.49 -23.37 -1.53
CA SER A 19 -32.42 -22.38 -1.63
C SER A 19 -31.51 -22.38 -0.39
N ILE A 20 -30.30 -21.81 -0.49
CA ILE A 20 -29.39 -21.74 0.66
C ILE A 20 -30.00 -20.96 1.81
N GLN A 21 -30.62 -19.82 1.49
CA GLN A 21 -31.25 -18.93 2.45
C GLN A 21 -32.47 -19.56 3.12
N SER A 22 -33.22 -20.44 2.43
CA SER A 22 -34.33 -21.17 3.08
C SER A 22 -33.82 -22.20 4.08
N HIS A 23 -32.77 -22.97 3.75
CA HIS A 23 -32.14 -23.90 4.69
C HIS A 23 -31.49 -23.19 5.88
N PHE A 24 -30.83 -22.06 5.63
CA PHE A 24 -30.30 -21.23 6.71
C PHE A 24 -31.43 -20.69 7.62
N ALA A 25 -32.55 -20.23 7.06
CA ALA A 25 -33.70 -19.77 7.83
C ALA A 25 -34.32 -20.88 8.68
N GLU A 26 -34.41 -22.11 8.15
CA GLU A 26 -34.86 -23.28 8.91
C GLU A 26 -33.94 -23.57 10.10
N ASN A 27 -32.62 -23.58 9.88
CA ASN A 27 -31.64 -23.75 10.95
C ASN A 27 -31.70 -22.63 11.99
N ALA A 28 -31.88 -21.38 11.56
CA ALA A 28 -31.96 -20.24 12.46
C ALA A 28 -33.20 -20.29 13.37
N ARG A 29 -34.32 -20.79 12.87
CA ARG A 29 -35.54 -21.03 13.66
C ARG A 29 -35.39 -22.24 14.58
N LYS A 30 -34.71 -23.29 14.12
CA LYS A 30 -34.53 -24.54 14.87
C LYS A 30 -33.50 -24.39 16.00
N TYR A 31 -32.45 -23.60 15.80
CA TYR A 31 -31.32 -23.45 16.72
C TYR A 31 -30.95 -21.97 16.97
N PRO A 32 -31.88 -21.12 17.43
CA PRO A 32 -31.70 -19.66 17.47
C PRO A 32 -30.54 -19.19 18.36
N ASP A 33 -30.25 -19.93 19.43
CA ASP A 33 -29.23 -19.58 20.43
C ASP A 33 -27.87 -20.23 20.16
N ARG A 34 -27.77 -21.10 19.15
CA ARG A 34 -26.50 -21.70 18.76
C ARG A 34 -25.60 -20.64 18.12
N ILE A 35 -24.30 -20.70 18.40
CA ILE A 35 -23.31 -19.82 17.77
C ILE A 35 -23.20 -20.15 16.28
N CYS A 36 -23.43 -19.14 15.44
CA CYS A 36 -23.33 -19.23 13.99
C CYS A 36 -21.95 -18.75 13.51
N VAL A 37 -21.52 -17.56 13.94
CA VAL A 37 -20.26 -16.95 13.51
C VAL A 37 -19.45 -16.55 14.75
N VAL A 38 -18.16 -16.88 14.74
CA VAL A 38 -17.17 -16.35 15.69
C VAL A 38 -16.14 -15.57 14.89
N GLU A 39 -16.05 -14.29 15.15
CA GLU A 39 -14.92 -13.48 14.69
C GLU A 39 -13.85 -13.52 15.77
N THR A 40 -12.70 -14.10 15.44
CA THR A 40 -11.63 -14.30 16.43
C THR A 40 -11.03 -12.96 16.82
N LYS A 41 -10.44 -12.90 18.02
CA LYS A 41 -9.74 -11.70 18.47
C LYS A 41 -8.66 -11.32 17.44
N SER A 42 -8.44 -10.03 17.32
CA SER A 42 -7.23 -9.47 16.72
C SER A 42 -6.56 -8.59 17.75
N SER A 43 -5.42 -8.07 17.35
CA SER A 43 -4.81 -6.87 17.86
C SER A 43 -5.78 -5.78 18.26
N GLU A 44 -6.53 -5.29 17.29
CA GLU A 44 -7.35 -4.10 17.45
C GLU A 44 -8.77 -4.38 17.97
N ALA A 45 -9.18 -5.65 18.13
CA ALA A 45 -10.56 -5.99 18.44
C ALA A 45 -10.70 -7.30 19.24
N PRO A 46 -11.60 -7.34 20.25
CA PRO A 46 -11.89 -8.55 20.98
C PRO A 46 -12.65 -9.57 20.12
N GLU A 47 -12.63 -10.84 20.55
CA GLU A 47 -13.46 -11.89 19.94
C GLU A 47 -14.95 -11.51 20.02
N ARG A 48 -15.68 -11.71 18.90
CA ARG A 48 -17.12 -11.46 18.81
C ARG A 48 -17.84 -12.75 18.42
N ARG A 49 -18.96 -13.04 19.08
CA ARG A 49 -19.74 -14.27 18.88
C ARG A 49 -21.18 -13.91 18.53
N PHE A 50 -21.68 -14.49 17.45
CA PHE A 50 -23.02 -14.21 16.92
C PHE A 50 -23.83 -15.50 16.83
N THR A 51 -25.05 -15.47 17.36
CA THR A 51 -25.97 -16.60 17.27
C THR A 51 -26.65 -16.67 15.90
N TYR A 52 -27.22 -17.83 15.59
CA TYR A 52 -28.05 -18.01 14.39
C TYR A 52 -29.19 -16.99 14.31
N ARG A 53 -29.86 -16.70 15.43
CA ARG A 53 -30.89 -15.65 15.51
C ARG A 53 -30.34 -14.28 15.13
N GLN A 54 -29.21 -13.87 15.68
CA GLN A 54 -28.62 -12.55 15.40
C GLN A 54 -28.24 -12.40 13.92
N ILE A 55 -27.60 -13.41 13.32
CA ILE A 55 -27.26 -13.38 11.89
C ILE A 55 -28.52 -13.38 11.02
N TYR A 56 -29.54 -14.16 11.39
CA TYR A 56 -30.81 -14.23 10.66
C TYR A 56 -31.58 -12.90 10.72
N GLU A 57 -31.71 -12.29 11.89
CA GLU A 57 -32.40 -11.00 12.06
C GLU A 57 -31.67 -9.84 11.38
N ALA A 58 -30.34 -9.80 11.46
CA ALA A 58 -29.54 -8.82 10.73
C ALA A 58 -29.69 -9.01 9.21
N SER A 59 -29.59 -10.25 8.72
CA SER A 59 -29.75 -10.56 7.29
C SER A 59 -31.15 -10.18 6.79
N ASN A 60 -32.21 -10.47 7.55
CA ASN A 60 -33.58 -10.08 7.20
C ASN A 60 -33.76 -8.56 7.20
N THR A 61 -33.12 -7.84 8.12
CA THR A 61 -33.17 -6.36 8.14
C THR A 61 -32.62 -5.79 6.83
N LEU A 62 -31.46 -6.28 6.39
CA LEU A 62 -30.90 -5.90 5.08
C LEU A 62 -31.80 -6.36 3.92
N ALA A 63 -32.35 -7.59 4.00
CA ALA A 63 -33.21 -8.14 2.96
C ALA A 63 -34.49 -7.32 2.75
N HIS A 64 -35.16 -6.90 3.83
CA HIS A 64 -36.36 -6.05 3.76
C HIS A 64 -36.01 -4.68 3.18
N TYR A 65 -34.89 -4.08 3.56
CA TYR A 65 -34.46 -2.80 2.98
C TYR A 65 -34.26 -2.91 1.46
N LEU A 66 -33.56 -3.94 1.00
CA LEU A 66 -33.35 -4.18 -0.43
C LEU A 66 -34.67 -4.49 -1.15
N HIS A 67 -35.51 -5.35 -0.56
CA HIS A 67 -36.80 -5.74 -1.12
C HIS A 67 -37.78 -4.56 -1.23
N ASP A 68 -37.90 -3.74 -0.18
CA ASP A 68 -38.74 -2.55 -0.15
C ASP A 68 -38.27 -1.49 -1.19
N ALA A 69 -36.98 -1.49 -1.55
CA ALA A 69 -36.42 -0.70 -2.65
C ALA A 69 -36.64 -1.33 -4.06
N GLY A 70 -37.29 -2.49 -4.15
CA GLY A 70 -37.61 -3.17 -5.41
C GLY A 70 -36.47 -4.02 -5.99
N VAL A 71 -35.52 -4.44 -5.15
CA VAL A 71 -34.47 -5.42 -5.51
C VAL A 71 -35.07 -6.84 -5.48
N THR A 72 -34.88 -7.63 -6.53
CA THR A 72 -35.47 -8.98 -6.68
C THR A 72 -34.65 -9.93 -7.58
N ASN A 73 -35.24 -11.06 -8.00
CA ASN A 73 -34.59 -12.05 -8.87
C ASN A 73 -33.93 -11.41 -10.10
N GLY A 74 -32.64 -11.70 -10.32
CA GLY A 74 -31.85 -11.22 -11.46
C GLY A 74 -31.17 -9.87 -11.24
N ASP A 75 -31.57 -9.12 -10.21
CA ASP A 75 -30.86 -7.91 -9.79
C ASP A 75 -29.53 -8.26 -9.13
N VAL A 76 -28.49 -7.47 -9.42
CA VAL A 76 -27.16 -7.66 -8.82
C VAL A 76 -26.96 -6.64 -7.70
N VAL A 77 -26.62 -7.16 -6.51
CA VAL A 77 -26.17 -6.36 -5.37
C VAL A 77 -24.66 -6.50 -5.27
N MET A 78 -23.95 -5.38 -5.38
CA MET A 78 -22.50 -5.35 -5.21
C MET A 78 -22.16 -5.07 -3.75
N VAL A 79 -21.24 -5.83 -3.17
CA VAL A 79 -20.78 -5.66 -1.79
C VAL A 79 -19.34 -5.16 -1.79
N TRP A 80 -19.09 -3.96 -1.27
CA TRP A 80 -17.74 -3.49 -0.95
C TRP A 80 -17.26 -4.23 0.28
N ALA A 81 -16.39 -5.22 0.06
CA ALA A 81 -16.27 -6.35 0.95
C ALA A 81 -15.08 -6.25 1.92
N HIS A 82 -15.26 -6.83 3.11
CA HIS A 82 -14.20 -7.06 4.10
C HIS A 82 -14.43 -8.43 4.74
N ARG A 83 -13.37 -9.19 5.06
CA ARG A 83 -13.49 -10.49 5.72
C ARG A 83 -13.93 -10.30 7.18
N SER A 84 -15.23 -10.35 7.42
CA SER A 84 -15.85 -10.13 8.72
C SER A 84 -17.21 -10.82 8.79
N VAL A 85 -17.84 -10.81 9.97
CA VAL A 85 -19.25 -11.20 10.09
C VAL A 85 -20.18 -10.36 9.21
N ASP A 86 -19.82 -9.10 8.93
CA ASP A 86 -20.60 -8.19 8.09
C ASP A 86 -20.71 -8.71 6.64
N LEU A 87 -19.69 -9.44 6.17
CA LEU A 87 -19.74 -10.12 4.87
C LEU A 87 -20.80 -11.22 4.84
N VAL A 88 -20.90 -12.00 5.92
CA VAL A 88 -21.92 -13.05 6.05
C VAL A 88 -23.32 -12.43 6.00
N VAL A 89 -23.55 -11.36 6.76
CA VAL A 89 -24.82 -10.62 6.77
C VAL A 89 -25.13 -10.02 5.41
N SER A 90 -24.15 -9.39 4.75
CA SER A 90 -24.31 -8.79 3.41
C SER A 90 -24.76 -9.81 2.38
N ILE A 91 -24.10 -10.97 2.37
CA ILE A 91 -24.38 -12.05 1.43
C ILE A 91 -25.75 -12.66 1.70
N MET A 92 -26.04 -13.03 2.96
CA MET A 92 -27.30 -13.66 3.30
C MET A 92 -28.49 -12.72 3.16
N GLY A 93 -28.35 -11.44 3.51
CA GLY A 93 -29.39 -10.43 3.30
C GLY A 93 -29.68 -10.19 1.82
N THR A 94 -28.66 -10.19 0.97
CA THR A 94 -28.83 -10.16 -0.50
C THR A 94 -29.64 -11.37 -0.98
N LEU A 95 -29.24 -12.59 -0.60
CA LEU A 95 -29.94 -13.81 -1.02
C LEU A 95 -31.38 -13.88 -0.51
N MET A 96 -31.64 -13.39 0.71
CA MET A 96 -32.99 -13.31 1.29
C MET A 96 -33.90 -12.31 0.57
N SER A 97 -33.33 -11.30 -0.10
CA SER A 97 -34.07 -10.44 -1.04
C SER A 97 -34.30 -11.08 -2.42
N ALA A 98 -33.88 -12.33 -2.61
CA ALA A 98 -33.85 -13.09 -3.88
C ALA A 98 -32.90 -12.55 -4.96
N ALA A 99 -32.03 -11.61 -4.62
CA ALA A 99 -31.08 -11.02 -5.55
C ALA A 99 -29.77 -11.80 -5.67
N THR A 100 -29.01 -11.45 -6.70
CA THR A 100 -27.69 -12.01 -7.00
C THR A 100 -26.61 -11.22 -6.26
N MET A 101 -25.82 -11.89 -5.42
CA MET A 101 -24.68 -11.26 -4.75
C MET A 101 -23.45 -11.21 -5.65
N SER A 102 -22.69 -10.12 -5.54
CA SER A 102 -21.37 -9.93 -6.15
C SER A 102 -20.44 -9.21 -5.17
N ILE A 103 -19.13 -9.43 -5.30
CA ILE A 103 -18.11 -8.86 -4.42
C ILE A 103 -17.25 -7.84 -5.19
N LEU A 104 -17.03 -6.68 -4.57
CA LEU A 104 -16.04 -5.70 -4.96
C LEU A 104 -14.95 -5.67 -3.87
N ASP A 105 -13.75 -6.13 -4.21
CA ASP A 105 -12.62 -6.24 -3.28
C ASP A 105 -11.86 -4.91 -3.20
N PRO A 106 -11.69 -4.32 -2.00
CA PRO A 106 -10.89 -3.12 -1.81
C PRO A 106 -9.43 -3.24 -2.23
N ALA A 107 -8.87 -4.45 -2.25
CA ALA A 107 -7.50 -4.69 -2.67
C ALA A 107 -7.29 -4.56 -4.19
N TYR A 108 -8.36 -4.50 -5.00
CA TYR A 108 -8.25 -4.29 -6.44
C TYR A 108 -8.01 -2.83 -6.79
N PRO A 109 -7.21 -2.53 -7.82
CA PRO A 109 -7.00 -1.15 -8.25
C PRO A 109 -8.31 -0.52 -8.76
N PRO A 110 -8.51 0.80 -8.62
CA PRO A 110 -9.75 1.50 -9.02
C PRO A 110 -10.21 1.20 -10.46
N ALA A 111 -9.29 1.09 -11.42
CA ALA A 111 -9.63 0.74 -12.81
C ALA A 111 -10.26 -0.65 -12.93
N ARG A 112 -9.77 -1.64 -12.16
CA ARG A 112 -10.35 -2.98 -12.14
C ARG A 112 -11.70 -3.01 -11.43
N GLN A 113 -11.86 -2.22 -10.37
CA GLN A 113 -13.13 -2.04 -9.67
C GLN A 113 -14.21 -1.47 -10.62
N GLN A 114 -13.87 -0.46 -11.43
CA GLN A 114 -14.78 0.08 -12.46
C GLN A 114 -15.21 -0.99 -13.48
N ILE A 115 -14.28 -1.80 -13.98
CA ILE A 115 -14.62 -2.86 -14.94
C ILE A 115 -15.57 -3.89 -14.31
N TYR A 116 -15.38 -4.23 -13.03
CA TYR A 116 -16.30 -5.13 -12.32
C TYR A 116 -17.71 -4.54 -12.25
N LEU A 117 -17.84 -3.26 -11.93
CA LEU A 117 -19.11 -2.53 -11.93
C LEU A 117 -19.74 -2.48 -13.32
N GLU A 118 -18.94 -2.26 -14.36
CA GLU A 118 -19.41 -2.20 -15.74
C GLU A 118 -19.93 -3.55 -16.25
N VAL A 119 -19.28 -4.67 -15.92
CA VAL A 119 -19.75 -6.00 -16.30
C VAL A 119 -20.94 -6.46 -15.44
N SER A 120 -20.93 -6.13 -14.14
CA SER A 120 -21.99 -6.57 -13.23
C SER A 120 -23.27 -5.74 -13.33
N GLN A 121 -23.19 -4.47 -13.71
CA GLN A 121 -24.32 -3.53 -13.74
C GLN A 121 -25.20 -3.65 -12.48
N PRO A 122 -24.64 -3.41 -11.28
CA PRO A 122 -25.37 -3.61 -10.04
C PRO A 122 -26.45 -2.54 -9.88
N CYS A 123 -27.59 -2.94 -9.33
CA CYS A 123 -28.68 -2.02 -8.99
C CYS A 123 -28.74 -1.72 -7.50
N ALA A 124 -27.87 -2.30 -6.68
CA ALA A 124 -27.69 -1.89 -5.29
C ALA A 124 -26.25 -2.06 -4.85
N LEU A 125 -25.83 -1.24 -3.88
CA LEU A 125 -24.49 -1.27 -3.31
C LEU A 125 -24.57 -1.42 -1.79
N VAL A 126 -23.81 -2.34 -1.22
CA VAL A 126 -23.66 -2.52 0.22
C VAL A 126 -22.22 -2.26 0.61
N ASN A 127 -21.98 -1.17 1.34
CA ASN A 127 -20.65 -0.81 1.81
C ASN A 127 -20.43 -1.32 3.23
N ILE A 128 -19.57 -2.34 3.39
CA ILE A 128 -19.17 -2.79 4.73
C ILE A 128 -18.30 -1.71 5.36
N ALA A 129 -18.68 -1.25 6.56
CA ALA A 129 -18.01 -0.15 7.24
C ALA A 129 -16.52 -0.43 7.45
N ARG A 130 -16.17 -1.64 7.92
CA ARG A 130 -14.78 -2.05 8.14
C ARG A 130 -13.92 -2.06 6.88
N ALA A 131 -14.52 -2.30 5.70
CA ALA A 131 -13.80 -2.15 4.44
C ALA A 131 -13.35 -0.70 4.22
N THR A 132 -14.21 0.26 4.58
CA THR A 132 -13.92 1.70 4.48
C THR A 132 -12.95 2.16 5.56
N ASP A 133 -13.08 1.65 6.79
CA ASP A 133 -12.16 1.98 7.89
C ASP A 133 -10.71 1.59 7.55
N GLU A 134 -10.51 0.38 6.99
CA GLU A 134 -9.16 -0.15 6.76
C GLU A 134 -8.56 0.21 5.39
N ALA A 135 -9.38 0.22 4.33
CA ALA A 135 -8.90 0.46 2.96
C ALA A 135 -9.19 1.89 2.46
N GLY A 136 -9.90 2.69 3.25
CA GLY A 136 -10.44 3.99 2.84
C GLY A 136 -11.74 3.87 2.02
N PRO A 137 -12.40 5.01 1.74
CA PRO A 137 -13.59 5.04 0.92
C PRO A 137 -13.28 4.67 -0.54
N LEU A 138 -14.34 4.34 -1.30
CA LEU A 138 -14.25 4.16 -2.75
C LEU A 138 -13.52 5.34 -3.39
N ALA A 139 -12.55 5.05 -4.26
CA ALA A 139 -11.78 6.08 -4.95
C ALA A 139 -12.72 7.03 -5.74
N PRO A 140 -12.39 8.33 -5.86
CA PRO A 140 -13.27 9.31 -6.53
C PRO A 140 -13.66 8.90 -7.96
N THR A 141 -12.78 8.22 -8.68
CA THR A 141 -13.04 7.72 -10.04
C THR A 141 -14.08 6.59 -10.04
N VAL A 142 -14.05 5.70 -9.06
CA VAL A 142 -15.01 4.59 -8.90
C VAL A 142 -16.36 5.15 -8.47
N ARG A 143 -16.36 6.05 -7.49
CA ARG A 143 -17.57 6.74 -7.04
C ARG A 143 -18.27 7.47 -8.19
N LYS A 144 -17.51 8.25 -8.97
CA LYS A 144 -17.99 8.94 -10.16
C LYS A 144 -18.63 7.98 -11.17
N TYR A 145 -18.00 6.84 -11.44
CA TYR A 145 -18.57 5.83 -12.35
C TYR A 145 -19.92 5.32 -11.84
N ILE A 146 -20.04 5.03 -10.54
CA ILE A 146 -21.31 4.56 -9.98
C ILE A 146 -22.39 5.64 -10.11
N ASP A 147 -22.05 6.89 -9.83
CA ASP A 147 -23.02 7.98 -9.81
C ASP A 147 -23.48 8.40 -11.22
N GLU A 148 -22.61 8.27 -12.23
CA GLU A 148 -22.89 8.66 -13.62
C GLU A 148 -23.45 7.50 -14.48
N GLU A 149 -22.95 6.27 -14.29
CA GLU A 149 -23.22 5.14 -15.20
C GLU A 149 -24.19 4.10 -14.62
N LEU A 150 -24.37 4.04 -13.29
CA LEU A 150 -25.24 3.05 -12.65
C LEU A 150 -26.55 3.67 -12.14
N LYS A 151 -27.61 2.84 -12.14
CA LYS A 151 -28.93 3.21 -11.61
C LYS A 151 -29.23 2.39 -10.37
N LEU A 152 -28.78 2.90 -9.23
CA LEU A 152 -28.99 2.23 -7.95
C LEU A 152 -30.44 2.42 -7.48
N LYS A 153 -31.10 1.32 -7.15
CA LYS A 153 -32.36 1.24 -6.41
C LYS A 153 -32.14 1.47 -4.90
N ALA A 154 -30.99 1.02 -4.39
CA ALA A 154 -30.63 1.13 -2.98
C ALA A 154 -29.12 1.25 -2.77
N GLU A 155 -28.71 1.97 -1.74
CA GLU A 155 -27.33 1.99 -1.25
C GLU A 155 -27.34 1.85 0.27
N VAL A 156 -26.43 1.05 0.82
CA VAL A 156 -26.14 0.97 2.25
C VAL A 156 -24.76 1.61 2.46
N PRO A 157 -24.70 2.85 2.98
CA PRO A 157 -23.45 3.60 3.09
C PRO A 157 -22.42 2.99 4.05
N SER A 158 -22.87 2.35 5.13
CA SER A 158 -21.99 1.86 6.19
C SER A 158 -22.64 0.71 6.97
N LEU A 159 -22.59 -0.50 6.41
CA LEU A 159 -23.09 -1.72 7.04
C LEU A 159 -22.16 -2.15 8.20
N ARG A 160 -22.72 -2.26 9.42
CA ARG A 160 -22.00 -2.79 10.58
C ARG A 160 -22.93 -3.53 11.54
N ILE A 161 -22.62 -4.79 11.85
CA ILE A 161 -23.27 -5.54 12.93
C ILE A 161 -22.50 -5.36 14.25
N HIS A 162 -23.23 -4.96 15.29
CA HIS A 162 -22.72 -4.76 16.64
C HIS A 162 -22.79 -6.08 17.45
N SER A 163 -22.02 -6.21 18.53
CA SER A 163 -21.92 -7.46 19.31
C SER A 163 -23.24 -7.96 19.91
N ASN A 164 -24.26 -7.10 20.03
CA ASN A 164 -25.60 -7.49 20.46
C ASN A 164 -26.49 -8.01 19.30
N GLY A 165 -25.99 -8.03 18.06
CA GLY A 165 -26.74 -8.41 16.86
C GLY A 165 -27.47 -7.25 16.17
N PHE A 166 -27.38 -6.02 16.71
CA PHE A 166 -27.94 -4.84 16.06
C PHE A 166 -27.18 -4.53 14.77
N LEU A 167 -27.91 -4.37 13.66
CA LEU A 167 -27.33 -3.99 12.37
C LEU A 167 -27.48 -2.50 12.13
N SER A 168 -26.42 -1.74 11.88
CA SER A 168 -26.46 -0.35 11.40
C SER A 168 -26.11 -0.29 9.91
N GLY A 169 -26.69 0.68 9.20
CA GLY A 169 -26.48 0.87 7.75
C GLY A 169 -25.94 2.24 7.36
N GLY A 170 -25.79 3.15 8.31
CA GLY A 170 -25.56 4.58 8.08
C GLY A 170 -26.86 5.38 8.10
N GLU A 171 -26.74 6.70 7.92
CA GLU A 171 -27.87 7.62 7.90
C GLU A 171 -27.97 8.32 6.55
N ILE A 172 -29.20 8.51 6.07
CA ILE A 172 -29.52 9.36 4.93
C ILE A 172 -30.49 10.43 5.44
N GLU A 173 -30.17 11.70 5.20
CA GLU A 173 -30.96 12.84 5.71
C GLU A 173 -31.18 12.81 7.24
N GLY A 174 -30.21 12.28 7.99
CA GLY A 174 -30.25 12.15 9.46
C GLY A 174 -31.20 11.07 9.97
N GLN A 175 -31.65 10.15 9.11
CA GLN A 175 -32.46 8.99 9.50
C GLN A 175 -31.69 7.68 9.25
N ASP A 176 -31.75 6.77 10.23
CA ASP A 176 -31.25 5.40 10.08
C ASP A 176 -32.00 4.68 8.95
N ILE A 177 -31.27 4.26 7.92
CA ILE A 177 -31.85 3.65 6.72
C ILE A 177 -32.60 2.34 7.03
N PHE A 178 -32.24 1.65 8.12
CA PHE A 178 -32.90 0.41 8.51
C PHE A 178 -34.09 0.61 9.46
N GLY A 179 -34.41 1.85 9.86
CA GLY A 179 -35.45 2.14 10.85
C GLY A 179 -36.80 1.45 10.56
N HIS A 180 -37.24 1.46 9.30
CA HIS A 180 -38.49 0.81 8.87
C HIS A 180 -38.38 -0.73 8.78
N ALA A 181 -37.23 -1.24 8.33
CA ALA A 181 -36.99 -2.67 8.11
C ALA A 181 -36.80 -3.47 9.41
N ARG A 182 -36.28 -2.85 10.47
CA ARG A 182 -36.01 -3.51 11.78
C ARG A 182 -37.23 -4.21 12.37
N SER A 183 -38.41 -3.62 12.23
CA SER A 183 -39.67 -4.22 12.75
C SER A 183 -40.01 -5.56 12.10
N LYS A 184 -39.46 -5.84 10.91
CA LYS A 184 -39.69 -7.05 10.12
C LYS A 184 -38.57 -8.10 10.27
N ALA A 185 -37.53 -7.83 11.08
CA ALA A 185 -36.31 -8.64 11.16
C ALA A 185 -36.52 -10.12 11.54
N SER A 186 -37.62 -10.46 12.22
CA SER A 186 -37.92 -11.84 12.63
C SER A 186 -38.32 -12.78 11.48
N SER A 187 -38.58 -12.24 10.27
CA SER A 187 -38.99 -13.02 9.10
C SER A 187 -38.38 -12.45 7.82
N SER A 188 -38.12 -13.30 6.83
CA SER A 188 -37.63 -12.85 5.52
C SER A 188 -38.75 -12.21 4.68
N PRO A 189 -38.42 -11.38 3.68
CA PRO A 189 -39.39 -10.89 2.70
C PRO A 189 -40.10 -12.03 1.95
N ASP A 190 -41.32 -11.79 1.44
CA ASP A 190 -42.05 -12.76 0.61
C ASP A 190 -41.46 -12.81 -0.80
N SER A 191 -40.31 -13.46 -0.93
CA SER A 191 -39.54 -13.56 -2.17
C SER A 191 -39.33 -15.02 -2.54
N LEU A 192 -39.93 -15.44 -3.66
CA LEU A 192 -39.74 -16.78 -4.19
C LEU A 192 -38.47 -16.84 -5.05
N VAL A 193 -37.68 -17.89 -4.85
CA VAL A 193 -36.55 -18.27 -5.71
C VAL A 193 -36.78 -19.67 -6.25
N GLY A 194 -36.32 -19.92 -7.47
CA GLY A 194 -36.35 -21.25 -8.05
C GLY A 194 -34.96 -21.77 -8.42
N PRO A 195 -34.90 -22.95 -9.02
CA PRO A 195 -33.64 -23.63 -9.35
C PRO A 195 -32.72 -22.82 -10.28
N ASP A 196 -33.29 -22.08 -11.25
CA ASP A 196 -32.53 -21.27 -12.20
C ASP A 196 -32.39 -19.79 -11.80
N SER A 197 -32.94 -19.38 -10.65
CA SER A 197 -32.62 -18.09 -10.04
C SER A 197 -31.12 -18.04 -9.71
N ASN A 198 -30.49 -16.86 -9.89
CA ASN A 198 -29.04 -16.70 -9.75
C ASN A 198 -28.65 -16.14 -8.35
N PRO A 199 -28.04 -16.94 -7.46
CA PRO A 199 -27.60 -16.45 -6.15
C PRO A 199 -26.30 -15.64 -6.21
N THR A 200 -25.41 -15.94 -7.17
CA THR A 200 -24.06 -15.39 -7.20
C THR A 200 -23.66 -14.94 -8.59
N LEU A 201 -22.90 -13.86 -8.66
CA LEU A 201 -22.15 -13.43 -9.83
C LEU A 201 -20.67 -13.41 -9.46
N SER A 202 -19.92 -14.39 -9.96
CA SER A 202 -18.48 -14.52 -9.68
C SER A 202 -17.67 -14.10 -10.89
N PHE A 203 -16.55 -13.41 -10.69
CA PHE A 203 -15.69 -12.95 -11.78
C PHE A 203 -14.53 -13.90 -12.06
N THR A 204 -14.25 -14.11 -13.34
CA THR A 204 -13.07 -14.82 -13.84
C THR A 204 -12.31 -13.96 -14.85
N SER A 205 -11.00 -14.17 -14.97
CA SER A 205 -10.17 -13.53 -16.00
C SER A 205 -10.68 -13.91 -17.40
N GLY A 206 -10.73 -12.96 -18.33
CA GLY A 206 -11.21 -13.20 -19.69
C GLY A 206 -10.10 -13.23 -20.73
N SER A 207 -10.32 -14.00 -21.80
CA SER A 207 -9.39 -14.21 -22.93
C SER A 207 -9.03 -12.93 -23.70
N GLU A 208 -9.87 -11.89 -23.62
CA GLU A 208 -9.67 -10.59 -24.28
C GLU A 208 -9.12 -9.51 -23.33
N GLY A 209 -8.80 -9.86 -22.08
CA GLY A 209 -8.30 -8.95 -21.05
C GLY A 209 -9.38 -8.26 -20.20
N ARG A 210 -10.66 -8.52 -20.51
CA ARG A 210 -11.80 -8.06 -19.72
C ARG A 210 -12.37 -9.22 -18.87
N PRO A 211 -12.59 -9.04 -17.55
CA PRO A 211 -13.25 -10.04 -16.70
C PRO A 211 -14.60 -10.48 -17.23
N LYS A 212 -14.93 -11.74 -16.98
CA LYS A 212 -16.21 -12.35 -17.33
C LYS A 212 -16.98 -12.63 -16.04
N GLY A 213 -18.25 -12.25 -15.99
CA GLY A 213 -19.14 -12.56 -14.87
C GLY A 213 -19.87 -13.89 -15.08
N VAL A 214 -19.70 -14.85 -14.18
CA VAL A 214 -20.34 -16.17 -14.21
C VAL A 214 -21.56 -16.17 -13.29
N LEU A 215 -22.74 -16.46 -13.84
CA LEU A 215 -24.00 -16.53 -13.11
C LEU A 215 -24.20 -17.91 -12.47
N GLY A 216 -24.22 -17.92 -11.14
CA GLY A 216 -24.57 -19.07 -10.31
C GLY A 216 -26.06 -19.47 -10.47
N ARG A 217 -26.45 -20.61 -9.90
CA ARG A 217 -27.82 -21.15 -9.91
C ARG A 217 -28.08 -21.78 -8.55
N HIS A 218 -29.25 -21.53 -7.98
CA HIS A 218 -29.60 -22.11 -6.68
C HIS A 218 -29.59 -23.64 -6.70
N PHE A 219 -29.90 -24.24 -7.85
CA PHE A 219 -29.95 -25.70 -8.02
C PHE A 219 -28.68 -26.41 -7.50
N SER A 220 -27.49 -25.98 -7.94
CA SER A 220 -26.25 -26.67 -7.54
C SER A 220 -25.90 -26.43 -6.07
N LEU A 221 -26.21 -25.23 -5.59
CA LEU A 221 -25.71 -24.71 -4.34
C LEU A 221 -26.25 -25.49 -3.15
N ALA A 222 -27.55 -25.77 -3.15
CA ALA A 222 -28.18 -26.53 -2.07
C ALA A 222 -28.13 -28.05 -2.30
N LYS A 223 -28.11 -28.51 -3.56
CA LYS A 223 -28.25 -29.94 -3.89
C LYS A 223 -27.14 -30.81 -3.30
N TYR A 224 -25.90 -30.34 -3.30
CA TYR A 224 -24.76 -31.16 -2.89
C TYR A 224 -24.52 -31.18 -1.38
N PHE A 225 -24.90 -30.13 -0.64
CA PHE A 225 -24.53 -30.01 0.79
C PHE A 225 -25.08 -31.16 1.66
N GLY A 226 -26.31 -31.59 1.45
CA GLY A 226 -26.88 -32.73 2.18
C GLY A 226 -26.11 -34.03 1.93
N TRP A 227 -25.72 -34.30 0.68
CA TRP A 227 -24.90 -35.45 0.34
C TRP A 227 -23.47 -35.31 0.88
N MET A 228 -22.85 -34.13 0.77
CA MET A 228 -21.51 -33.86 1.30
C MET A 228 -21.46 -34.07 2.81
N ALA A 229 -22.50 -33.64 3.53
CA ALA A 229 -22.62 -33.86 4.97
C ALA A 229 -22.60 -35.34 5.33
N GLN A 230 -23.32 -36.18 4.58
CA GLN A 230 -23.31 -37.63 4.78
C GLN A 230 -21.98 -38.26 4.35
N ARG A 231 -21.44 -37.89 3.18
CA ARG A 231 -20.22 -38.48 2.61
C ARG A 231 -18.97 -38.16 3.42
N PHE A 232 -18.85 -36.92 3.87
CA PHE A 232 -17.67 -36.41 4.59
C PHE A 232 -17.92 -36.21 6.09
N GLU A 233 -19.04 -36.73 6.60
CA GLU A 233 -19.39 -36.71 8.03
C GLU A 233 -19.41 -35.29 8.63
N LEU A 234 -19.88 -34.31 7.85
CA LEU A 234 -20.03 -32.93 8.30
C LEU A 234 -21.34 -32.80 9.10
N THR A 235 -21.29 -32.13 10.24
CA THR A 235 -22.43 -32.04 11.16
C THR A 235 -22.63 -30.60 11.63
N SER A 236 -23.71 -30.38 12.38
CA SER A 236 -23.96 -29.09 13.02
C SER A 236 -22.98 -28.74 14.15
N GLU A 237 -22.13 -29.69 14.57
CA GLU A 237 -21.06 -29.46 15.56
C GLU A 237 -19.72 -29.14 14.87
N SER A 238 -19.67 -29.18 13.54
CA SER A 238 -18.47 -28.82 12.78
C SER A 238 -18.15 -27.33 12.92
N ARG A 239 -16.86 -27.01 12.94
CA ARG A 239 -16.32 -25.65 12.99
C ARG A 239 -15.52 -25.39 11.72
N PHE A 240 -16.08 -24.57 10.85
CA PHE A 240 -15.52 -24.20 9.55
C PHE A 240 -14.65 -22.95 9.65
N THR A 241 -13.63 -22.85 8.81
CA THR A 241 -12.81 -21.64 8.68
C THR A 241 -13.28 -20.77 7.51
N LEU A 242 -13.15 -19.45 7.63
CA LEU A 242 -13.29 -18.50 6.52
C LEU A 242 -11.89 -18.07 6.03
N LEU A 243 -11.21 -18.91 5.24
CA LEU A 243 -9.84 -18.67 4.77
C LEU A 243 -9.74 -18.41 3.26
N SER A 244 -10.77 -18.75 2.49
CA SER A 244 -10.80 -18.53 1.04
C SER A 244 -10.79 -17.04 0.69
N GLY A 245 -10.10 -16.63 -0.38
CA GLY A 245 -10.09 -15.23 -0.84
C GLY A 245 -11.49 -14.67 -1.13
N ILE A 246 -11.80 -13.47 -0.62
CA ILE A 246 -13.17 -12.92 -0.59
C ILE A 246 -13.76 -12.60 -1.98
N ALA A 247 -12.91 -12.34 -2.98
CA ALA A 247 -13.33 -12.04 -4.34
C ALA A 247 -13.59 -13.29 -5.21
N HIS A 248 -13.34 -14.49 -4.68
CA HIS A 248 -13.39 -15.75 -5.43
C HIS A 248 -14.48 -16.68 -4.92
N ASP A 249 -15.02 -17.52 -5.79
CA ASP A 249 -16.13 -18.41 -5.47
C ASP A 249 -15.90 -19.43 -4.33
N PRO A 250 -14.67 -19.80 -3.90
CA PRO A 250 -14.50 -20.65 -2.72
C PRO A 250 -15.00 -20.01 -1.42
N VAL A 251 -14.99 -18.68 -1.27
CA VAL A 251 -15.53 -18.00 -0.07
C VAL A 251 -17.01 -18.30 0.13
N GLN A 252 -17.73 -18.52 -0.97
CA GLN A 252 -19.14 -18.88 -0.93
C GLN A 252 -19.32 -20.23 -0.25
N ARG A 253 -18.40 -21.19 -0.45
CA ARG A 253 -18.44 -22.49 0.21
C ARG A 253 -18.11 -22.39 1.69
N ASP A 254 -17.13 -21.56 2.05
CA ASP A 254 -16.78 -21.29 3.45
C ASP A 254 -17.99 -20.78 4.24
N ILE A 255 -18.83 -19.95 3.62
CA ILE A 255 -20.00 -19.35 4.26
C ILE A 255 -21.24 -20.25 4.15
N PHE A 256 -21.60 -20.72 2.96
CA PHE A 256 -22.87 -21.40 2.73
C PHE A 256 -22.93 -22.78 3.39
N THR A 257 -21.83 -23.54 3.38
CA THR A 257 -21.80 -24.90 3.94
C THR A 257 -22.14 -24.92 5.44
N PRO A 258 -21.45 -24.16 6.32
CA PRO A 258 -21.78 -24.17 7.74
C PRO A 258 -23.19 -23.66 8.03
N LEU A 259 -23.63 -22.59 7.35
CA LEU A 259 -24.97 -22.01 7.55
C LEU A 259 -26.09 -22.97 7.11
N PHE A 260 -25.86 -23.74 6.04
CA PHE A 260 -26.75 -24.80 5.58
C PHE A 260 -26.83 -25.97 6.57
N LEU A 261 -25.73 -26.29 7.25
CA LEU A 261 -25.66 -27.44 8.18
C LEU A 261 -26.05 -27.11 9.62
N GLY A 262 -26.29 -25.84 9.96
CA GLY A 262 -26.50 -25.43 11.34
C GLY A 262 -25.21 -25.44 12.17
N ALA A 263 -24.06 -25.36 11.50
CA ALA A 263 -22.70 -25.43 12.05
C ALA A 263 -22.11 -24.04 12.36
N GLN A 264 -20.88 -23.98 12.85
CA GLN A 264 -20.20 -22.74 13.21
C GLN A 264 -19.16 -22.32 12.15
N LEU A 265 -19.10 -21.02 11.84
CA LEU A 265 -18.06 -20.40 11.02
C LEU A 265 -17.10 -19.57 11.89
N LEU A 266 -15.81 -19.79 11.73
CA LEU A 266 -14.72 -19.06 12.37
C LEU A 266 -14.11 -18.09 11.37
N VAL A 267 -14.10 -16.81 11.71
CA VAL A 267 -13.53 -15.73 10.90
C VAL A 267 -12.20 -15.32 11.53
N PRO A 268 -11.05 -15.74 10.95
CA PRO A 268 -9.74 -15.33 11.43
C PRO A 268 -9.50 -13.85 11.17
N SER A 269 -8.65 -13.23 11.99
CA SER A 269 -8.18 -11.88 11.78
C SER A 269 -7.24 -11.80 10.56
N LYS A 270 -7.03 -10.59 10.03
CA LYS A 270 -6.11 -10.37 8.91
C LYS A 270 -4.66 -10.72 9.28
N GLU A 271 -4.25 -10.37 10.50
CA GLU A 271 -2.90 -10.63 11.01
C GLU A 271 -2.60 -12.12 11.20
N ASP A 272 -3.60 -12.93 11.58
CA ASP A 272 -3.43 -14.38 11.72
C ASP A 272 -3.12 -15.03 10.36
N ILE A 273 -3.72 -14.50 9.28
CA ILE A 273 -3.49 -14.97 7.91
C ILE A 273 -2.13 -14.47 7.38
N GLN A 274 -1.74 -13.22 7.67
CA GLN A 274 -0.58 -12.58 7.04
C GLN A 274 0.76 -12.88 7.71
N HIS A 275 0.79 -13.25 8.99
CA HIS A 275 2.03 -13.36 9.78
C HIS A 275 2.45 -14.81 10.09
N GLU A 276 2.08 -15.79 9.25
CA GLU A 276 2.42 -17.22 9.45
C GLU A 276 1.92 -17.83 10.77
N LYS A 277 0.93 -17.20 11.43
CA LYS A 277 0.35 -17.66 12.72
C LYS A 277 -0.79 -18.67 12.56
N LEU A 278 -1.07 -19.13 11.34
CA LEU A 278 -2.26 -19.94 11.07
C LEU A 278 -2.24 -21.29 11.79
N ALA A 279 -1.07 -21.91 12.01
CA ALA A 279 -0.97 -23.17 12.72
C ALA A 279 -1.31 -23.02 14.22
N GLU A 280 -0.81 -21.96 14.85
CA GLU A 280 -1.14 -21.58 16.23
C GLU A 280 -2.61 -21.22 16.36
N TRP A 281 -3.15 -20.46 15.41
CA TRP A 281 -4.57 -20.11 15.35
C TRP A 281 -5.46 -21.35 15.23
N MET A 282 -5.07 -22.34 14.40
CA MET A 282 -5.76 -23.63 14.28
C MET A 282 -5.70 -24.42 15.59
N ALA A 283 -4.59 -24.38 16.32
CA ALA A 283 -4.46 -25.05 17.61
C ALA A 283 -5.31 -24.39 18.71
N GLU A 284 -5.42 -23.06 18.70
CA GLU A 284 -6.21 -22.28 19.66
C GLU A 284 -7.72 -22.45 19.43
N HIS A 285 -8.18 -22.16 18.21
CA HIS A 285 -9.61 -22.11 17.88
C HIS A 285 -10.21 -23.46 17.47
N LYS A 286 -9.34 -24.45 17.23
CA LYS A 286 -9.69 -25.87 17.00
C LYS A 286 -10.73 -26.10 15.91
N PRO A 287 -10.64 -25.47 14.72
CA PRO A 287 -11.54 -25.81 13.62
C PRO A 287 -11.49 -27.30 13.31
N THR A 288 -12.62 -27.85 12.87
CA THR A 288 -12.73 -29.26 12.47
C THR A 288 -12.74 -29.41 10.96
N VAL A 289 -13.12 -28.37 10.23
CA VAL A 289 -13.21 -28.35 8.77
C VAL A 289 -12.56 -27.10 8.23
N THR A 290 -11.72 -27.24 7.20
CA THR A 290 -11.12 -26.11 6.49
C THR A 290 -11.24 -26.30 4.98
N HIS A 291 -11.40 -25.19 4.27
CA HIS A 291 -11.27 -25.14 2.82
C HIS A 291 -10.02 -24.34 2.47
N LEU A 292 -9.18 -24.89 1.59
CA LEU A 292 -7.89 -24.31 1.24
C LEU A 292 -7.68 -24.38 -0.27
N THR A 293 -6.97 -23.41 -0.81
CA THR A 293 -6.20 -23.64 -2.03
C THR A 293 -4.90 -24.35 -1.66
N PRO A 294 -4.25 -25.08 -2.58
CA PRO A 294 -2.93 -25.66 -2.31
C PRO A 294 -1.92 -24.63 -1.78
N ALA A 295 -1.92 -23.40 -2.33
CA ALA A 295 -1.07 -22.30 -1.84
C ALA A 295 -1.41 -21.85 -0.41
N MET A 296 -2.69 -21.73 -0.05
CA MET A 296 -3.05 -21.41 1.34
C MET A 296 -2.68 -22.56 2.29
N GLY A 297 -2.76 -23.81 1.81
CA GLY A 297 -2.25 -24.96 2.54
C GLY A 297 -0.74 -24.88 2.77
N GLN A 298 0.03 -24.44 1.77
CA GLN A 298 1.46 -24.19 1.91
C GLN A 298 1.76 -23.10 2.93
N ILE A 299 0.99 -21.99 2.96
CA ILE A 299 1.12 -20.95 3.99
C ILE A 299 0.79 -21.51 5.38
N LEU A 300 -0.25 -22.35 5.49
CA LEU A 300 -0.62 -22.98 6.76
C LEU A 300 0.46 -23.91 7.31
N VAL A 301 1.20 -24.62 6.45
CA VAL A 301 2.24 -25.58 6.88
C VAL A 301 3.66 -24.99 6.85
N GLY A 302 3.88 -23.88 6.14
CA GLY A 302 5.18 -23.21 6.00
C GLY A 302 5.55 -22.47 7.29
N GLY A 303 6.70 -22.81 7.87
CA GLY A 303 7.15 -22.21 9.14
C GLY A 303 6.40 -22.68 10.40
N ALA A 304 5.37 -23.51 10.24
CA ALA A 304 4.49 -23.94 11.31
C ALA A 304 5.18 -24.83 12.36
N SER A 305 5.05 -24.45 13.63
CA SER A 305 5.55 -25.24 14.77
C SER A 305 4.42 -25.98 15.53
N ALA A 306 3.20 -25.45 15.48
CA ALA A 306 2.07 -25.96 16.23
C ALA A 306 1.34 -27.13 15.54
N LYS A 307 0.99 -28.15 16.32
CA LYS A 307 0.12 -29.26 15.89
C LYS A 307 -1.33 -28.98 16.24
N PHE A 308 -2.26 -29.32 15.34
CA PHE A 308 -3.69 -29.06 15.48
C PHE A 308 -4.52 -30.31 15.14
N PRO A 309 -4.55 -31.32 16.04
CA PRO A 309 -5.24 -32.60 15.79
C PRO A 309 -6.76 -32.49 15.78
N SER A 310 -7.35 -31.32 16.10
CA SER A 310 -8.79 -31.07 15.99
C SER A 310 -9.30 -31.03 14.55
N LEU A 311 -8.42 -30.78 13.58
CA LEU A 311 -8.80 -30.73 12.18
C LEU A 311 -9.10 -32.14 11.65
N ASP A 312 -10.35 -32.38 11.27
CA ASP A 312 -10.83 -33.67 10.75
C ASP A 312 -10.91 -33.69 9.22
N ARG A 313 -11.32 -32.57 8.58
CA ARG A 313 -11.45 -32.48 7.12
C ARG A 313 -10.72 -31.25 6.57
N ALA A 314 -9.90 -31.46 5.56
CA ALA A 314 -9.31 -30.39 4.76
C ALA A 314 -9.67 -30.56 3.28
N PHE A 315 -10.44 -29.61 2.75
CA PHE A 315 -10.91 -29.61 1.37
C PHE A 315 -10.03 -28.70 0.52
N PHE A 316 -9.28 -29.29 -0.41
CA PHE A 316 -8.42 -28.55 -1.33
C PHE A 316 -9.11 -28.34 -2.68
N VAL A 317 -9.02 -27.12 -3.22
CA VAL A 317 -9.56 -26.79 -4.54
C VAL A 317 -8.76 -25.66 -5.19
N GLY A 318 -8.77 -25.61 -6.51
CA GLY A 318 -8.33 -24.43 -7.27
C GLY A 318 -6.99 -24.60 -7.96
N ASP A 319 -6.16 -25.56 -7.55
CA ASP A 319 -4.89 -25.88 -8.21
C ASP A 319 -4.51 -27.36 -8.04
N VAL A 320 -3.40 -27.77 -8.65
CA VAL A 320 -2.83 -29.11 -8.46
C VAL A 320 -2.39 -29.27 -7.00
N LEU A 321 -2.93 -30.30 -6.32
CA LEU A 321 -2.50 -30.68 -4.98
C LEU A 321 -1.38 -31.72 -5.07
N THR A 322 -0.29 -31.50 -4.34
CA THR A 322 0.85 -32.41 -4.33
C THR A 322 0.82 -33.36 -3.13
N THR A 323 1.44 -34.53 -3.27
CA THR A 323 1.59 -35.45 -2.12
C THR A 323 2.55 -34.91 -1.07
N ARG A 324 3.51 -34.05 -1.44
CA ARG A 324 4.39 -33.32 -0.51
C ARG A 324 3.57 -32.48 0.47
N ASP A 325 2.71 -31.61 -0.06
CA ASP A 325 1.91 -30.70 0.78
C ASP A 325 0.91 -31.48 1.65
N CYS A 326 0.35 -32.58 1.12
CA CYS A 326 -0.47 -33.51 1.90
C CYS A 326 0.28 -34.17 3.05
N ARG A 327 1.57 -34.54 2.87
CA ARG A 327 2.41 -35.11 3.95
C ARG A 327 2.61 -34.08 5.05
N SER A 328 3.02 -32.87 4.70
CA SER A 328 3.24 -31.77 5.66
C SER A 328 1.98 -31.47 6.49
N LEU A 329 0.81 -31.40 5.87
CA LEU A 329 -0.44 -31.17 6.60
C LEU A 329 -0.80 -32.33 7.54
N ARG A 330 -0.63 -33.58 7.10
CA ARG A 330 -0.89 -34.79 7.92
C ARG A 330 0.06 -34.94 9.10
N ASP A 331 1.22 -34.29 9.06
CA ASP A 331 2.17 -34.27 10.18
C ASP A 331 1.76 -33.30 11.30
N LEU A 332 1.13 -32.18 10.93
CA LEU A 332 0.62 -31.18 11.86
C LEU A 332 -0.79 -31.53 12.37
N ALA A 333 -1.64 -32.08 11.51
CA ALA A 333 -3.00 -32.51 11.80
C ALA A 333 -3.17 -34.02 11.56
N VAL A 334 -2.77 -34.84 12.53
CA VAL A 334 -2.73 -36.30 12.37
C VAL A 334 -4.09 -36.95 12.03
N ASN A 335 -5.19 -36.32 12.45
CA ASN A 335 -6.56 -36.80 12.26
C ASN A 335 -7.20 -36.33 10.95
N VAL A 336 -6.53 -35.46 10.18
CA VAL A 336 -7.14 -34.85 9.00
C VAL A 336 -7.28 -35.83 7.84
N ASN A 337 -8.49 -35.98 7.33
CA ASN A 337 -8.75 -36.55 6.02
C ASN A 337 -8.70 -35.43 4.98
N ILE A 338 -7.85 -35.59 3.97
CA ILE A 338 -7.65 -34.60 2.92
C ILE A 338 -8.57 -34.95 1.75
N VAL A 339 -9.37 -34.00 1.31
CA VAL A 339 -10.27 -34.16 0.16
C VAL A 339 -9.79 -33.21 -0.93
N ASN A 340 -9.12 -33.75 -1.96
CA ASN A 340 -8.80 -32.98 -3.16
C ASN A 340 -10.06 -32.84 -4.00
N MET A 341 -10.34 -31.64 -4.50
CA MET A 341 -11.55 -31.38 -5.25
C MET A 341 -11.24 -30.62 -6.53
N TYR A 342 -11.99 -30.94 -7.58
CA TYR A 342 -11.83 -30.31 -8.88
C TYR A 342 -13.14 -29.67 -9.35
N GLY A 343 -12.97 -28.56 -10.05
CA GLY A 343 -14.04 -27.74 -10.60
C GLY A 343 -13.55 -26.37 -11.03
N THR A 344 -14.45 -25.64 -11.66
CA THR A 344 -14.30 -24.26 -12.12
C THR A 344 -15.47 -23.43 -11.59
N THR A 345 -15.41 -22.11 -11.74
CA THR A 345 -16.52 -21.24 -11.38
C THR A 345 -17.80 -21.61 -12.14
N GLU A 346 -17.66 -22.01 -13.40
CA GLU A 346 -18.74 -22.40 -14.32
C GLU A 346 -19.37 -23.75 -13.99
N THR A 347 -18.63 -24.66 -13.34
CA THR A 347 -19.21 -25.89 -12.77
C THR A 347 -19.91 -25.64 -11.44
N GLN A 348 -19.92 -24.39 -10.97
CA GLN A 348 -20.40 -23.95 -9.67
C GLN A 348 -19.62 -24.51 -8.48
N ARG A 349 -18.32 -24.18 -8.50
CA ARG A 349 -17.26 -24.59 -7.56
C ARG A 349 -16.77 -26.02 -7.84
N ALA A 350 -16.21 -26.65 -6.82
CA ALA A 350 -15.73 -28.02 -6.86
C ALA A 350 -16.89 -29.03 -6.90
N VAL A 351 -16.88 -29.91 -7.89
CA VAL A 351 -17.95 -30.87 -8.19
C VAL A 351 -17.45 -32.31 -8.31
N SER A 352 -16.15 -32.53 -8.13
CA SER A 352 -15.54 -33.85 -7.98
C SER A 352 -14.65 -33.89 -6.74
N TYR A 353 -14.28 -35.10 -6.34
CA TYR A 353 -13.47 -35.32 -5.15
C TYR A 353 -12.59 -36.57 -5.24
N TYR A 354 -11.43 -36.51 -4.58
CA TYR A 354 -10.54 -37.61 -4.29
C TYR A 354 -10.16 -37.56 -2.80
N GLU A 355 -10.30 -38.66 -2.08
CA GLU A 355 -10.08 -38.71 -0.63
C GLU A 355 -8.75 -39.38 -0.29
N ILE A 356 -8.01 -38.72 0.59
CA ILE A 356 -6.79 -39.22 1.22
C ILE A 356 -7.13 -39.42 2.70
N PRO A 357 -7.06 -40.67 3.21
CA PRO A 357 -7.37 -40.97 4.59
C PRO A 357 -6.36 -40.31 5.54
N ASN A 358 -6.81 -40.07 6.77
CA ASN A 358 -5.95 -39.52 7.81
C ASN A 358 -4.75 -40.43 8.15
N ARG A 359 -3.75 -39.81 8.77
CA ARG A 359 -2.47 -40.46 9.06
C ARG A 359 -2.60 -41.60 10.06
N VAL A 360 -3.53 -41.48 11.01
CA VAL A 360 -3.81 -42.56 11.98
C VAL A 360 -4.29 -43.83 11.30
N LYS A 361 -5.13 -43.71 10.25
CA LYS A 361 -5.74 -44.85 9.56
C LYS A 361 -4.80 -45.53 8.55
N ASP A 362 -4.09 -44.76 7.74
CA ASP A 362 -3.10 -45.30 6.79
C ASP A 362 -1.90 -44.34 6.67
N PRO A 363 -0.83 -44.53 7.47
CA PRO A 363 0.35 -43.68 7.47
C PRO A 363 1.01 -43.55 6.10
N ASN A 364 1.05 -44.64 5.33
CA ASN A 364 1.81 -44.77 4.08
C ASN A 364 0.94 -44.61 2.82
N TYR A 365 -0.31 -44.14 2.96
CA TYR A 365 -1.24 -43.99 1.84
C TYR A 365 -0.67 -43.16 0.68
N LEU A 366 0.08 -42.10 0.99
CA LEU A 366 0.62 -41.18 -0.01
C LEU A 366 1.73 -41.80 -0.87
N ASP A 367 2.35 -42.89 -0.41
CA ASP A 367 3.41 -43.57 -1.16
C ASP A 367 2.85 -44.44 -2.29
N LYS A 368 1.53 -44.65 -2.30
CA LYS A 368 0.78 -45.33 -3.37
C LYS A 368 0.40 -44.37 -4.50
N LEU A 369 0.53 -43.06 -4.28
CA LEU A 369 0.20 -42.02 -5.25
C LEU A 369 1.46 -41.53 -5.96
N LYS A 370 1.28 -40.95 -7.14
CA LYS A 370 2.32 -40.13 -7.81
C LYS A 370 2.51 -38.81 -7.05
N ASP A 371 3.30 -37.90 -7.59
CA ASP A 371 3.55 -36.58 -6.99
C ASP A 371 2.30 -35.70 -6.87
N THR A 372 1.27 -35.96 -7.67
CA THR A 372 0.03 -35.19 -7.72
C THR A 372 -1.18 -36.02 -7.31
N VAL A 373 -2.17 -35.37 -6.71
CA VAL A 373 -3.42 -35.98 -6.29
C VAL A 373 -4.44 -35.91 -7.44
N PRO A 374 -5.12 -37.01 -7.81
CA PRO A 374 -6.13 -37.00 -8.88
C PRO A 374 -7.28 -36.04 -8.61
N ALA A 375 -7.95 -35.58 -9.67
CA ALA A 375 -9.21 -34.83 -9.58
C ALA A 375 -10.37 -35.71 -9.07
N GLY A 376 -10.18 -37.03 -9.14
CA GLY A 376 -11.08 -38.03 -8.58
C GLY A 376 -12.31 -38.24 -9.43
N LYS A 377 -13.45 -38.44 -8.77
CA LYS A 377 -14.73 -38.73 -9.41
C LYS A 377 -15.78 -37.68 -9.07
N GLY A 378 -16.79 -37.56 -9.92
CA GLY A 378 -17.90 -36.64 -9.70
C GLY A 378 -18.60 -36.91 -8.36
N MET A 379 -19.11 -35.84 -7.74
CA MET A 379 -20.05 -35.93 -6.63
C MET A 379 -21.37 -36.57 -7.06
N LYS A 380 -22.32 -36.68 -6.12
CA LYS A 380 -23.68 -37.13 -6.44
C LYS A 380 -24.24 -36.36 -7.64
N ASP A 381 -24.68 -37.10 -8.65
CA ASP A 381 -25.27 -36.60 -9.89
C ASP A 381 -24.36 -35.66 -10.71
N VAL A 382 -23.04 -35.82 -10.57
CA VAL A 382 -22.03 -35.13 -11.39
C VAL A 382 -21.18 -36.18 -12.11
N GLN A 383 -20.90 -35.93 -13.38
CA GLN A 383 -19.98 -36.76 -14.16
C GLN A 383 -18.81 -35.93 -14.68
N LEU A 384 -17.60 -36.47 -14.51
CA LEU A 384 -16.42 -36.03 -15.24
C LEU A 384 -16.27 -36.93 -16.46
N LEU A 385 -16.54 -36.38 -17.65
CA LEU A 385 -16.46 -37.11 -18.92
C LEU A 385 -15.15 -36.74 -19.62
N VAL A 386 -14.26 -37.72 -19.81
CA VAL A 386 -13.07 -37.54 -20.67
C VAL A 386 -13.47 -37.88 -22.10
N VAL A 387 -13.63 -36.85 -22.94
CA VAL A 387 -14.08 -36.95 -24.33
C VAL A 387 -12.89 -36.98 -25.28
N ASN A 388 -12.95 -37.85 -26.28
CA ASN A 388 -11.90 -37.96 -27.29
C ASN A 388 -11.84 -36.68 -28.14
N ARG A 389 -10.62 -36.20 -28.41
CA ARG A 389 -10.37 -34.92 -29.09
C ARG A 389 -10.58 -34.97 -30.60
N ASP A 390 -10.43 -36.14 -31.21
CA ASP A 390 -10.59 -36.35 -32.65
C ASP A 390 -12.03 -36.74 -32.99
N ASP A 391 -12.72 -37.41 -32.05
CA ASP A 391 -14.10 -37.85 -32.19
C ASP A 391 -14.92 -37.55 -30.94
N ARG A 392 -15.64 -36.42 -30.94
CA ARG A 392 -16.47 -35.97 -29.82
C ARG A 392 -17.63 -36.92 -29.47
N ALA A 393 -17.96 -37.89 -30.34
CA ALA A 393 -19.00 -38.88 -30.06
C ALA A 393 -18.49 -40.04 -29.20
N LYS A 394 -17.21 -40.05 -28.80
CA LYS A 394 -16.60 -41.12 -28.01
C LYS A 394 -15.99 -40.61 -26.72
N LEU A 395 -16.20 -41.37 -25.64
CA LEU A 395 -15.41 -41.24 -24.42
C LEU A 395 -14.05 -41.94 -24.59
N CYS A 396 -13.01 -41.39 -23.96
CA CYS A 396 -11.71 -42.02 -23.86
C CYS A 396 -11.76 -43.28 -22.98
N LYS A 397 -10.94 -44.28 -23.32
CA LYS A 397 -10.72 -45.45 -22.46
C LYS A 397 -9.77 -45.12 -21.31
N ILE A 398 -9.63 -46.04 -20.36
CA ILE A 398 -8.64 -45.95 -19.28
C ILE A 398 -7.25 -45.72 -19.87
N GLY A 399 -6.55 -44.70 -19.36
CA GLY A 399 -5.21 -44.31 -19.82
C GLY A 399 -5.17 -43.38 -21.04
N GLU A 400 -6.24 -43.29 -21.85
CA GLU A 400 -6.30 -42.39 -23.01
C GLU A 400 -6.53 -40.94 -22.56
N VAL A 401 -5.79 -39.99 -23.15
CA VAL A 401 -5.89 -38.56 -22.83
C VAL A 401 -6.94 -37.90 -23.74
N GLY A 402 -7.90 -37.24 -23.11
CA GLY A 402 -8.95 -36.46 -23.77
C GLY A 402 -9.19 -35.13 -23.07
N GLU A 403 -10.22 -34.41 -23.52
CA GLU A 403 -10.68 -33.17 -22.87
C GLU A 403 -11.74 -33.51 -21.82
N ILE A 404 -11.66 -32.87 -20.65
CA ILE A 404 -12.60 -33.06 -19.55
C ILE A 404 -13.84 -32.20 -19.80
N TYR A 405 -15.01 -32.83 -19.78
CA TYR A 405 -16.31 -32.18 -19.75
C TYR A 405 -16.98 -32.50 -18.42
N VAL A 406 -17.62 -31.49 -17.83
CA VAL A 406 -18.45 -31.71 -16.64
C VAL A 406 -19.91 -31.74 -17.04
N ARG A 407 -20.59 -32.84 -16.72
CA ARG A 407 -22.04 -32.98 -16.88
C ARG A 407 -22.69 -32.94 -15.51
N ALA A 408 -23.60 -31.99 -15.30
CA ALA A 408 -24.34 -31.87 -14.06
C ALA A 408 -25.59 -31.00 -14.24
N ALA A 409 -26.66 -31.32 -13.49
CA ALA A 409 -27.82 -30.43 -13.40
C ALA A 409 -27.48 -29.09 -12.74
N GLY A 410 -26.40 -29.03 -11.95
CA GLY A 410 -25.92 -27.85 -11.22
C GLY A 410 -24.93 -26.92 -11.94
N LEU A 411 -24.73 -27.00 -13.26
CA LEU A 411 -23.82 -26.07 -13.96
C LEU A 411 -24.24 -24.60 -13.84
N ALA A 412 -23.33 -23.65 -14.08
CA ALA A 412 -23.64 -22.23 -14.21
C ALA A 412 -24.73 -21.92 -15.23
N GLU A 413 -25.47 -20.83 -15.01
CA GLU A 413 -26.42 -20.37 -16.01
C GLU A 413 -25.64 -20.05 -17.28
N GLY A 414 -24.60 -19.23 -17.14
CA GLY A 414 -23.65 -18.88 -18.18
C GLY A 414 -22.84 -17.64 -17.78
N TYR A 415 -22.13 -17.08 -18.74
CA TYR A 415 -21.49 -15.77 -18.67
C TYR A 415 -22.54 -14.68 -18.92
N LYS A 416 -22.57 -13.67 -18.03
CA LYS A 416 -23.47 -12.52 -18.13
C LYS A 416 -23.11 -11.68 -19.36
N GLY A 417 -24.05 -11.55 -20.30
CA GLY A 417 -23.92 -10.67 -21.47
C GLY A 417 -23.08 -11.23 -22.63
N ASP A 418 -22.70 -12.52 -22.62
CA ASP A 418 -21.85 -13.12 -23.67
C ASP A 418 -22.43 -14.45 -24.18
N GLN A 419 -23.41 -14.35 -25.10
CA GLN A 419 -24.08 -15.52 -25.67
C GLN A 419 -23.13 -16.38 -26.52
N ALA A 420 -22.22 -15.75 -27.28
CA ALA A 420 -21.30 -16.47 -28.16
C ALA A 420 -20.37 -17.39 -27.36
N LEU A 421 -19.87 -16.93 -26.21
CA LEU A 421 -19.07 -17.76 -25.33
C LEU A 421 -19.91 -18.82 -24.61
N ASN A 422 -21.15 -18.52 -24.25
CA ASN A 422 -22.07 -19.50 -23.66
C ASN A 422 -22.29 -20.68 -24.61
N ASP A 423 -22.57 -20.42 -25.89
CA ASP A 423 -22.78 -21.45 -26.90
C ASP A 423 -21.53 -22.32 -27.15
N GLN A 424 -20.33 -21.80 -26.86
CA GLN A 424 -19.08 -22.53 -26.98
C GLN A 424 -18.75 -23.39 -25.75
N LYS A 425 -19.20 -22.95 -24.56
CA LYS A 425 -18.77 -23.50 -23.27
C LYS A 425 -19.83 -24.35 -22.57
N PHE A 426 -21.11 -24.00 -22.70
CA PHE A 426 -22.24 -24.71 -22.09
C PHE A 426 -23.05 -25.41 -23.18
N LEU A 427 -22.59 -26.61 -23.55
CA LEU A 427 -23.12 -27.37 -24.68
C LEU A 427 -24.27 -28.27 -24.22
N MET A 428 -25.24 -28.53 -25.09
CA MET A 428 -26.20 -29.61 -24.83
C MET A 428 -25.49 -30.96 -24.92
N ASN A 429 -25.84 -31.87 -24.02
CA ASN A 429 -25.35 -33.24 -24.05
C ASN A 429 -25.80 -33.92 -25.35
N TRP A 430 -24.84 -34.27 -26.20
CA TRP A 430 -25.11 -34.92 -27.49
C TRP A 430 -25.20 -36.45 -27.40
N PHE A 431 -24.96 -37.04 -26.22
CA PHE A 431 -25.06 -38.49 -26.02
C PHE A 431 -26.51 -38.97 -25.82
N VAL A 432 -27.43 -38.06 -25.47
CA VAL A 432 -28.84 -38.36 -25.24
C VAL A 432 -29.70 -37.16 -25.66
N ASP A 433 -30.87 -37.42 -26.24
CA ASP A 433 -31.82 -36.36 -26.56
C ASP A 433 -32.43 -35.79 -25.27
N ASN A 434 -32.39 -34.46 -25.11
CA ASN A 434 -32.90 -33.77 -23.92
C ASN A 434 -34.43 -33.90 -23.79
N GLU A 435 -35.17 -34.16 -24.88
CA GLU A 435 -36.62 -34.40 -24.83
C GLU A 435 -36.99 -35.55 -23.88
N LYS A 436 -36.13 -36.57 -23.77
CA LYS A 436 -36.28 -37.67 -22.79
C LYS A 436 -36.48 -37.13 -21.37
N TRP A 437 -35.71 -36.12 -20.99
CA TRP A 437 -35.75 -35.52 -19.66
C TRP A 437 -36.93 -34.58 -19.50
N VAL A 438 -37.27 -33.83 -20.54
CA VAL A 438 -38.46 -32.95 -20.57
C VAL A 438 -39.74 -33.77 -20.36
N GLU A 439 -39.87 -34.92 -21.01
CA GLU A 439 -41.01 -35.82 -20.81
C GLU A 439 -41.06 -36.42 -19.40
N ALA A 440 -39.90 -36.73 -18.83
CA ALA A 440 -39.79 -37.24 -17.47
C ALA A 440 -40.18 -36.17 -16.42
N ASP A 441 -39.74 -34.92 -16.60
CA ASP A 441 -40.10 -33.81 -15.71
C ASP A 441 -41.60 -33.50 -15.77
N LYS A 442 -42.21 -33.50 -16.96
CA LYS A 442 -43.66 -33.30 -17.10
C LYS A 442 -44.49 -34.30 -16.29
N LYS A 443 -44.01 -35.54 -16.14
CA LYS A 443 -44.66 -36.58 -15.32
C LYS A 443 -44.48 -36.33 -13.82
N ASN A 444 -43.43 -35.62 -13.44
CA ASN A 444 -43.05 -35.30 -12.06
C ASN A 444 -43.47 -33.88 -11.63
N ASP A 445 -44.14 -33.13 -12.50
CA ASP A 445 -44.67 -31.81 -12.19
C ASP A 445 -45.77 -31.90 -11.11
N LYS A 446 -45.53 -31.28 -9.96
CA LYS A 446 -46.48 -31.21 -8.84
C LYS A 446 -47.04 -29.80 -8.68
N ASN A 447 -46.92 -28.97 -9.71
CA ASN A 447 -47.30 -27.56 -9.74
C ASN A 447 -46.63 -26.76 -8.61
N GLU A 448 -45.34 -27.03 -8.37
CA GLU A 448 -44.59 -26.36 -7.32
C GLU A 448 -44.42 -24.86 -7.63
N PRO A 449 -44.59 -23.95 -6.64
CA PRO A 449 -44.53 -22.51 -6.91
C PRO A 449 -43.22 -22.04 -7.56
N TRP A 450 -42.10 -22.67 -7.22
CA TRP A 450 -40.78 -22.32 -7.76
C TRP A 450 -40.62 -22.64 -9.25
N ARG A 451 -41.50 -23.46 -9.86
CA ARG A 451 -41.45 -23.81 -11.30
C ARG A 451 -41.54 -22.60 -12.21
N LYS A 452 -42.11 -21.47 -11.75
CA LYS A 452 -42.10 -20.20 -12.52
C LYS A 452 -40.68 -19.68 -12.85
N TYR A 453 -39.67 -20.09 -12.07
CA TYR A 453 -38.26 -19.76 -12.27
C TYR A 453 -37.43 -20.99 -12.65
N TYR A 454 -38.07 -22.03 -13.18
CA TYR A 454 -37.41 -23.22 -13.70
C TYR A 454 -37.56 -23.24 -15.23
N LEU A 455 -36.43 -23.36 -15.93
CA LEU A 455 -36.35 -23.42 -17.39
C LEU A 455 -36.51 -24.85 -17.93
N GLY A 456 -36.88 -25.81 -17.07
CA GLY A 456 -36.97 -27.22 -17.40
C GLY A 456 -35.62 -27.95 -17.36
N PRO A 457 -35.63 -29.27 -17.61
CA PRO A 457 -34.42 -30.07 -17.69
C PRO A 457 -33.48 -29.58 -18.78
N ARG A 458 -32.23 -29.29 -18.40
CA ARG A 458 -31.15 -28.86 -19.30
C ARG A 458 -29.93 -29.74 -19.09
N ASP A 459 -29.89 -30.86 -19.82
CA ASP A 459 -28.76 -31.79 -19.81
C ASP A 459 -27.57 -31.17 -20.55
N ARG A 460 -26.77 -30.39 -19.80
CA ARG A 460 -25.66 -29.61 -20.33
C ARG A 460 -24.31 -30.22 -19.95
N LEU A 461 -23.36 -30.06 -20.86
CA LEU A 461 -21.93 -30.33 -20.72
C LEU A 461 -21.19 -28.99 -20.64
N TYR A 462 -20.42 -28.78 -19.59
CA TYR A 462 -19.47 -27.68 -19.52
C TYR A 462 -18.10 -28.13 -20.03
N ARG A 463 -17.61 -27.43 -21.06
CA ARG A 463 -16.30 -27.65 -21.66
C ARG A 463 -15.20 -26.94 -20.85
N THR A 464 -14.47 -27.69 -20.03
CA THR A 464 -13.53 -27.09 -19.06
C THR A 464 -12.26 -26.53 -19.72
N GLY A 465 -11.84 -27.11 -20.84
CA GLY A 465 -10.53 -26.87 -21.44
C GLY A 465 -9.39 -27.65 -20.76
N ASP A 466 -9.66 -28.40 -19.70
CA ASP A 466 -8.66 -29.24 -19.04
C ASP A 466 -8.51 -30.57 -19.79
N LEU A 467 -7.28 -31.08 -19.85
CA LEU A 467 -6.97 -32.41 -20.34
C LEU A 467 -6.90 -33.39 -19.18
N GLY A 468 -7.40 -34.60 -19.39
CA GLY A 468 -7.32 -35.65 -18.39
C GLY A 468 -7.42 -37.04 -18.98
N LYS A 469 -7.28 -38.03 -18.11
CA LYS A 469 -7.47 -39.45 -18.43
C LYS A 469 -8.08 -40.19 -17.25
N TYR A 470 -8.79 -41.26 -17.54
CA TYR A 470 -9.27 -42.17 -16.50
C TYR A 470 -8.15 -43.08 -15.99
N LEU A 471 -8.12 -43.27 -14.68
CA LEU A 471 -7.32 -44.28 -13.99
C LEU A 471 -8.07 -45.62 -13.96
N GLU A 472 -7.38 -46.69 -13.57
CA GLU A 472 -7.98 -48.03 -13.42
C GLU A 472 -9.13 -48.04 -12.40
N THR A 473 -9.10 -47.14 -11.42
CA THR A 473 -10.15 -46.94 -10.42
C THR A 473 -11.40 -46.24 -10.96
N GLY A 474 -11.35 -45.68 -12.17
CA GLY A 474 -12.37 -44.80 -12.74
C GLY A 474 -12.24 -43.33 -12.34
N ASP A 475 -11.30 -42.99 -11.44
CA ASP A 475 -10.98 -41.60 -11.11
C ASP A 475 -10.32 -40.89 -12.30
N VAL A 476 -10.49 -39.57 -12.38
CA VAL A 476 -9.87 -38.73 -13.40
C VAL A 476 -8.57 -38.11 -12.86
N GLU A 477 -7.48 -38.31 -13.60
CA GLU A 477 -6.20 -37.60 -13.42
C GLU A 477 -6.17 -36.43 -14.41
N CYS A 478 -5.94 -35.21 -13.90
CA CYS A 478 -5.71 -34.04 -14.74
C CYS A 478 -4.28 -34.10 -15.30
N THR A 479 -4.13 -34.03 -16.62
CA THR A 479 -2.84 -34.14 -17.31
C THR A 479 -2.35 -32.82 -17.88
N GLY A 480 -3.19 -31.78 -17.91
CA GLY A 480 -2.81 -30.46 -18.41
C GLY A 480 -4.02 -29.66 -18.89
N ARG A 481 -3.79 -28.70 -19.80
CA ARG A 481 -4.81 -27.85 -20.40
C ARG A 481 -4.71 -27.86 -21.92
N ALA A 482 -5.84 -27.67 -22.59
CA ALA A 482 -5.93 -27.58 -24.04
C ALA A 482 -5.72 -26.15 -24.57
N ASP A 483 -5.88 -25.14 -23.70
CA ASP A 483 -5.86 -23.70 -23.99
C ASP A 483 -4.87 -22.92 -23.07
N ASP A 484 -4.74 -21.60 -23.26
CA ASP A 484 -3.65 -20.76 -22.70
C ASP A 484 -3.86 -20.19 -21.28
N GLN A 485 -5.02 -20.39 -20.65
CA GLN A 485 -5.24 -20.09 -19.23
C GLN A 485 -4.39 -21.02 -18.35
N VAL A 486 -4.00 -20.51 -17.17
CA VAL A 486 -3.19 -21.22 -16.19
C VAL A 486 -3.75 -21.01 -14.78
N LYS A 487 -3.37 -21.89 -13.86
CA LYS A 487 -3.61 -21.74 -12.42
C LYS A 487 -2.26 -21.60 -11.73
N ILE A 488 -2.09 -20.52 -10.98
CA ILE A 488 -0.87 -20.25 -10.21
C ILE A 488 -1.32 -19.87 -8.81
N ARG A 489 -0.88 -20.65 -7.81
CA ARG A 489 -1.23 -20.44 -6.40
C ARG A 489 -2.74 -20.42 -6.16
N GLY A 490 -3.50 -21.16 -6.96
CA GLY A 490 -4.97 -21.18 -6.92
C GLY A 490 -5.67 -20.02 -7.64
N PHE A 491 -4.93 -19.06 -8.21
CA PHE A 491 -5.53 -17.98 -9.01
C PHE A 491 -5.65 -18.39 -10.48
N ARG A 492 -6.81 -18.14 -11.07
CA ARG A 492 -7.09 -18.35 -12.49
C ARG A 492 -6.58 -17.16 -13.31
N ILE A 493 -5.50 -17.36 -14.05
CA ILE A 493 -4.82 -16.31 -14.80
C ILE A 493 -4.94 -16.61 -16.30
N GLU A 494 -5.44 -15.65 -17.06
CA GLU A 494 -5.44 -15.68 -18.52
C GLU A 494 -4.17 -15.01 -19.02
N LEU A 495 -3.24 -15.76 -19.61
CA LEU A 495 -1.96 -15.20 -20.07
C LEU A 495 -2.16 -14.12 -21.14
N ASN A 496 -3.25 -14.21 -21.91
CA ASN A 496 -3.60 -13.20 -22.91
C ASN A 496 -4.11 -11.88 -22.28
N ASP A 497 -4.65 -11.88 -21.04
CA ASP A 497 -5.01 -10.64 -20.32
C ASP A 497 -3.74 -9.82 -20.04
N ILE A 498 -2.68 -10.50 -19.60
CA ILE A 498 -1.35 -9.92 -19.40
C ILE A 498 -0.79 -9.41 -20.73
N ASP A 499 -0.80 -10.24 -21.78
CA ASP A 499 -0.30 -9.86 -23.10
C ASP A 499 -1.01 -8.63 -23.67
N ASN A 500 -2.33 -8.53 -23.50
CA ASN A 500 -3.10 -7.40 -24.00
C ASN A 500 -2.76 -6.09 -23.24
N ASN A 501 -2.62 -6.16 -21.91
CA ASN A 501 -2.20 -5.00 -21.11
C ASN A 501 -0.77 -4.55 -21.42
N LEU A 502 0.14 -5.51 -21.67
CA LEU A 502 1.51 -5.23 -22.12
C LEU A 502 1.53 -4.55 -23.48
N ARG A 503 0.76 -5.03 -24.46
CA ARG A 503 0.68 -4.42 -25.80
C ARG A 503 0.15 -2.99 -25.83
N GLN A 504 -0.60 -2.57 -24.80
CA GLN A 504 -1.06 -1.19 -24.68
C GLN A 504 0.05 -0.23 -24.23
N HIS A 505 1.20 -0.74 -23.77
CA HIS A 505 2.31 0.10 -23.35
C HIS A 505 3.11 0.63 -24.55
N PRO A 506 3.38 1.95 -24.66
CA PRO A 506 4.05 2.54 -25.84
C PRO A 506 5.44 1.98 -26.16
N LEU A 507 6.14 1.41 -25.17
CA LEU A 507 7.47 0.81 -25.36
C LEU A 507 7.45 -0.63 -25.88
N ILE A 508 6.28 -1.27 -26.01
CA ILE A 508 6.16 -2.68 -26.37
C ILE A 508 5.60 -2.80 -27.79
N ARG A 509 6.35 -3.46 -28.67
CA ARG A 509 5.92 -3.79 -30.03
C ARG A 509 5.14 -5.10 -30.08
N ASP A 510 5.66 -6.12 -29.39
CA ASP A 510 5.03 -7.43 -29.31
C ASP A 510 5.38 -8.09 -27.98
N CYS A 511 4.56 -9.03 -27.54
CA CYS A 511 4.83 -9.79 -26.32
C CYS A 511 4.14 -11.14 -26.30
N LYS A 512 4.67 -12.03 -25.46
CA LYS A 512 4.01 -13.27 -25.10
C LYS A 512 4.33 -13.62 -23.65
N THR A 513 3.33 -13.97 -22.87
CA THR A 513 3.51 -14.42 -21.48
C THR A 513 3.30 -15.93 -21.42
N LEU A 514 4.17 -16.60 -20.68
CA LEU A 514 4.13 -18.04 -20.45
C LEU A 514 4.31 -18.34 -18.96
N VAL A 515 3.78 -19.48 -18.53
CA VAL A 515 4.17 -20.08 -17.26
C VAL A 515 5.44 -20.88 -17.47
N ARG A 516 6.35 -20.70 -16.52
CA ARG A 516 7.63 -21.39 -16.44
C ARG A 516 7.79 -21.89 -15.01
N ARG A 517 8.57 -22.96 -14.84
CA ARG A 517 8.88 -23.49 -13.50
C ARG A 517 10.29 -23.08 -13.14
N ASP A 518 10.47 -22.57 -11.94
CA ASP A 518 11.81 -22.29 -11.42
C ASP A 518 12.49 -23.56 -10.90
N ARG A 519 13.65 -23.42 -10.23
CA ARG A 519 14.45 -24.54 -9.70
C ARG A 519 13.75 -25.37 -8.63
N ASP A 520 12.77 -24.78 -7.96
CA ASP A 520 11.98 -25.44 -6.91
C ASP A 520 10.69 -26.06 -7.49
N GLU A 521 10.59 -26.12 -8.82
CA GLU A 521 9.41 -26.55 -9.59
C GLU A 521 8.18 -25.67 -9.39
N GLU A 522 8.34 -24.47 -8.81
CA GLU A 522 7.23 -23.55 -8.56
C GLU A 522 6.85 -22.78 -9.85
N PRO A 523 5.55 -22.72 -10.21
CA PRO A 523 5.11 -22.01 -11.40
C PRO A 523 5.23 -20.49 -11.23
N THR A 524 5.90 -19.85 -12.18
CA THR A 524 6.08 -18.40 -12.26
C THR A 524 5.69 -17.84 -13.63
N LEU A 525 5.26 -16.58 -13.66
CA LEU A 525 4.91 -15.85 -14.87
C LEU A 525 6.16 -15.20 -15.47
N ALA A 526 6.47 -15.57 -16.72
CA ALA A 526 7.54 -14.98 -17.53
C ALA A 526 6.96 -14.30 -18.77
N SER A 527 7.22 -13.01 -18.90
CA SER A 527 6.80 -12.21 -20.05
C SER A 527 7.96 -11.96 -21.01
N TYR A 528 7.78 -12.40 -22.24
CA TYR A 528 8.70 -12.18 -23.34
C TYR A 528 8.28 -10.92 -24.07
N ILE A 529 9.14 -9.90 -24.06
CA ILE A 529 8.84 -8.56 -24.59
C ILE A 529 9.71 -8.30 -25.80
N VAL A 530 9.12 -7.74 -26.84
CA VAL A 530 9.84 -7.15 -27.96
C VAL A 530 9.66 -5.64 -27.91
N PRO A 531 10.74 -4.86 -27.77
CA PRO A 531 10.64 -3.43 -27.57
C PRO A 531 10.29 -2.70 -28.87
N GLU A 532 9.59 -1.57 -28.75
CA GLU A 532 9.39 -0.62 -29.85
C GLU A 532 10.63 0.27 -29.96
N LEU A 533 11.54 -0.11 -30.87
CA LEU A 533 12.86 0.52 -31.04
C LEU A 533 12.79 1.99 -31.47
N LYS A 534 11.66 2.48 -31.99
CA LYS A 534 11.48 3.92 -32.26
C LYS A 534 11.15 4.72 -31.02
N GLN A 535 10.38 4.14 -30.09
CA GLN A 535 9.91 4.81 -28.88
C GLN A 535 10.94 4.73 -27.75
N TRP A 536 11.75 3.66 -27.71
CA TRP A 536 12.77 3.45 -26.66
C TRP A 536 13.80 4.60 -26.55
N PRO A 537 14.46 5.05 -27.64
CA PRO A 537 15.41 6.16 -27.55
C PRO A 537 14.75 7.49 -27.15
N GLN A 538 13.51 7.72 -27.59
CA GLN A 538 12.76 8.91 -27.21
C GLN A 538 12.43 8.91 -25.72
N TRP A 539 12.00 7.77 -25.18
CA TRP A 539 11.69 7.60 -23.77
C TRP A 539 12.91 7.80 -22.86
N LEU A 540 14.10 7.33 -23.31
CA LEU A 540 15.37 7.59 -22.63
C LEU A 540 15.73 9.08 -22.65
N LYS A 541 15.61 9.73 -23.82
CA LYS A 541 15.91 11.15 -24.00
C LYS A 541 15.02 12.05 -23.15
N ASP A 542 13.72 11.76 -23.07
CA ASP A 542 12.76 12.51 -22.26
C ASP A 542 13.07 12.46 -20.75
N ARG A 543 13.88 11.50 -20.32
CA ARG A 543 14.32 11.29 -18.93
C ARG A 543 15.81 11.62 -18.71
N GLY A 544 16.51 12.09 -19.72
CA GLY A 544 17.93 12.42 -19.64
C GLY A 544 18.85 11.22 -19.40
N ILE A 545 18.49 10.03 -19.90
CA ILE A 545 19.23 8.78 -19.73
C ILE A 545 19.91 8.39 -21.04
N GLU A 546 21.17 7.92 -20.99
CA GLU A 546 21.88 7.38 -22.16
C GLU A 546 21.52 5.91 -22.42
N ASP A 547 21.46 5.49 -23.69
CA ASP A 547 21.18 4.09 -24.05
C ASP A 547 22.43 3.23 -23.86
N ILE A 548 22.24 1.97 -23.45
CA ILE A 548 23.34 1.04 -23.20
C ILE A 548 23.53 0.14 -24.45
N GLU A 549 24.77 0.02 -24.93
CA GLU A 549 25.09 -0.94 -26.00
C GLU A 549 25.05 -2.39 -25.45
N ASP A 550 24.21 -3.22 -26.07
CA ASP A 550 24.06 -4.65 -25.79
C ASP A 550 23.83 -5.33 -27.14
N GLU A 551 24.81 -6.09 -27.62
CA GLU A 551 24.68 -6.89 -28.85
C GLU A 551 23.62 -7.99 -28.69
N GLY A 552 23.25 -8.30 -27.44
CA GLY A 552 22.37 -9.39 -27.07
C GLY A 552 23.06 -10.75 -27.13
N THR A 553 22.43 -11.76 -26.55
CA THR A 553 22.95 -13.13 -26.53
C THR A 553 22.05 -14.02 -27.36
N ASP A 554 22.64 -14.73 -28.33
CA ASP A 554 21.93 -15.75 -29.10
C ASP A 554 21.58 -16.94 -28.20
N ILE A 555 20.28 -17.16 -27.98
CA ILE A 555 19.77 -18.36 -27.31
C ILE A 555 18.82 -19.07 -28.28
N GLY A 556 19.37 -20.05 -28.99
CA GLY A 556 18.65 -20.75 -30.05
C GLY A 556 18.30 -19.81 -31.20
N PRO A 557 17.01 -19.63 -31.57
CA PRO A 557 16.61 -18.80 -32.71
C PRO A 557 16.33 -17.32 -32.35
N VAL A 558 16.55 -16.91 -31.10
CA VAL A 558 16.26 -15.55 -30.62
C VAL A 558 17.50 -14.91 -30.00
N VAL A 559 17.56 -13.59 -30.09
CA VAL A 559 18.56 -12.78 -29.37
C VAL A 559 17.90 -12.18 -28.15
N ILE A 560 18.46 -12.42 -26.97
CA ILE A 560 18.01 -11.87 -25.70
C ILE A 560 18.88 -10.67 -25.32
N TYR A 561 18.25 -9.57 -24.92
CA TYR A 561 18.93 -8.41 -24.35
C TYR A 561 18.82 -8.45 -22.83
N THR A 562 19.95 -8.64 -22.17
CA THR A 562 20.00 -8.78 -20.70
C THR A 562 20.32 -7.47 -20.00
N LYS A 563 20.91 -6.49 -20.71
CA LYS A 563 21.38 -5.21 -20.14
C LYS A 563 20.59 -4.02 -20.67
N ARG A 564 20.51 -3.86 -22.00
CA ARG A 564 19.99 -2.63 -22.63
C ARG A 564 18.58 -2.23 -22.17
N PHE A 565 17.69 -3.19 -21.98
CA PHE A 565 16.28 -2.93 -21.66
C PHE A 565 15.91 -3.19 -20.19
N ARG A 566 16.86 -3.27 -19.26
CA ARG A 566 16.55 -3.51 -17.83
C ARG A 566 15.60 -2.47 -17.24
N ARG A 567 15.81 -1.20 -17.54
CA ARG A 567 14.94 -0.09 -17.08
C ARG A 567 13.51 -0.20 -17.61
N MET A 568 13.31 -0.76 -18.80
CA MET A 568 11.98 -1.03 -19.35
C MET A 568 11.20 -2.04 -18.50
N GLN A 569 11.87 -3.00 -17.87
CA GLN A 569 11.20 -4.02 -17.06
C GLN A 569 10.48 -3.41 -15.85
N THR A 570 11.04 -2.35 -15.25
CA THR A 570 10.42 -1.64 -14.13
C THR A 570 9.18 -0.87 -14.59
N GLU A 571 9.28 -0.09 -15.67
CA GLU A 571 8.16 0.69 -16.22
C GLU A 571 6.98 -0.22 -16.61
N VAL A 572 7.28 -1.31 -17.30
CA VAL A 572 6.27 -2.27 -17.74
C VAL A 572 5.62 -2.97 -16.54
N ARG A 573 6.40 -3.30 -15.51
CA ARG A 573 5.88 -3.88 -14.27
C ARG A 573 4.93 -2.93 -13.56
N ASP A 574 5.29 -1.66 -13.45
CA ASP A 574 4.45 -0.65 -12.79
C ASP A 574 3.18 -0.36 -13.60
N HIS A 575 3.28 -0.29 -14.94
CA HIS A 575 2.12 -0.22 -15.83
C HIS A 575 1.13 -1.38 -15.63
N LEU A 576 1.63 -2.60 -15.37
CA LEU A 576 0.78 -3.75 -15.09
C LEU A 576 0.15 -3.70 -13.69
N LYS A 577 0.87 -3.21 -12.66
CA LYS A 577 0.34 -3.11 -11.29
C LYS A 577 -0.89 -2.19 -11.20
N ASP A 578 -0.95 -1.16 -12.03
CA ASP A 578 -2.08 -0.23 -12.04
C ASP A 578 -3.36 -0.83 -12.68
N ARG A 579 -3.24 -1.94 -13.41
CA ARG A 579 -4.34 -2.51 -14.23
C ARG A 579 -4.72 -3.93 -13.86
N LEU A 580 -3.76 -4.72 -13.40
CA LEU A 580 -3.93 -6.13 -13.06
C LEU A 580 -3.86 -6.33 -11.54
N PRO A 581 -4.57 -7.34 -11.00
CA PRO A 581 -4.33 -7.79 -9.64
C PRO A 581 -2.86 -8.20 -9.44
N GLY A 582 -2.31 -7.98 -8.24
CA GLY A 582 -0.89 -8.23 -7.97
C GLY A 582 -0.40 -9.64 -8.30
N TYR A 583 -1.24 -10.67 -8.15
CA TYR A 583 -0.92 -12.05 -8.50
C TYR A 583 -0.80 -12.33 -10.00
N ALA A 584 -1.35 -11.46 -10.86
CA ALA A 584 -1.29 -11.57 -12.31
C ALA A 584 -0.14 -10.74 -12.92
N VAL A 585 0.61 -10.00 -12.09
CA VAL A 585 1.78 -9.25 -12.55
C VAL A 585 2.99 -10.20 -12.67
N PRO A 586 3.60 -10.33 -13.87
CA PRO A 586 4.78 -11.15 -14.08
C PRO A 586 5.96 -10.76 -13.18
N THR A 587 6.70 -11.76 -12.72
CA THR A 587 7.92 -11.52 -11.92
C THR A 587 9.19 -11.55 -12.76
N ILE A 588 9.11 -12.11 -13.97
CA ILE A 588 10.23 -12.25 -14.91
C ILE A 588 9.87 -11.57 -16.24
N PHE A 589 10.76 -10.72 -16.73
CA PHE A 589 10.64 -10.05 -18.03
C PHE A 589 11.89 -10.36 -18.87
N ILE A 590 11.71 -10.99 -20.02
CA ILE A 590 12.79 -11.38 -20.94
C ILE A 590 12.61 -10.55 -22.21
N VAL A 591 13.61 -9.72 -22.55
CA VAL A 591 13.51 -8.82 -23.70
C VAL A 591 14.22 -9.44 -24.90
N LEU A 592 13.50 -9.55 -26.02
CA LEU A 592 13.93 -10.22 -27.25
C LEU A 592 13.99 -9.24 -28.43
N ASN A 593 14.83 -9.51 -29.41
CA ASN A 593 14.80 -8.77 -30.69
C ASN A 593 13.52 -9.03 -31.51
N LYS A 594 13.01 -10.26 -31.46
CA LYS A 594 11.77 -10.71 -32.10
C LYS A 594 11.24 -11.97 -31.41
N LEU A 595 9.94 -12.21 -31.52
CA LEU A 595 9.36 -13.50 -31.14
C LEU A 595 9.72 -14.55 -32.21
N PRO A 596 10.10 -15.78 -31.80
CA PRO A 596 10.33 -16.87 -32.74
C PRO A 596 8.97 -17.32 -33.29
N LEU A 597 8.89 -17.54 -34.60
CA LEU A 597 7.66 -17.97 -35.27
C LEU A 597 7.82 -19.39 -35.83
N ASN A 598 6.73 -20.16 -35.83
CA ASN A 598 6.65 -21.45 -36.51
C ASN A 598 6.34 -21.25 -38.02
N PRO A 599 6.38 -22.32 -38.86
CA PRO A 599 6.10 -22.21 -40.30
C PRO A 599 4.72 -21.62 -40.66
N ASN A 600 3.78 -21.63 -39.71
CA ASN A 600 2.43 -21.07 -39.87
C ASN A 600 2.33 -19.61 -39.38
N GLY A 601 3.45 -18.96 -39.06
CA GLY A 601 3.49 -17.57 -38.61
C GLY A 601 3.00 -17.33 -37.17
N LYS A 602 2.81 -18.38 -36.36
CA LYS A 602 2.43 -18.26 -34.94
C LYS A 602 3.69 -18.32 -34.04
N VAL A 603 3.63 -17.70 -32.86
CA VAL A 603 4.72 -17.72 -31.87
C VAL A 603 5.07 -19.17 -31.48
N ASP A 604 6.34 -19.53 -31.64
CA ASP A 604 6.89 -20.84 -31.30
C ASP A 604 7.27 -20.89 -29.81
N LYS A 605 6.29 -21.25 -28.97
CA LYS A 605 6.41 -21.24 -27.50
C LYS A 605 7.53 -22.13 -26.95
N GLN A 606 7.89 -23.20 -27.68
CA GLN A 606 8.94 -24.14 -27.27
C GLN A 606 10.33 -23.56 -27.49
N LYS A 607 10.48 -22.65 -28.44
CA LYS A 607 11.75 -21.96 -28.73
C LYS A 607 11.93 -20.65 -27.95
N LEU A 608 10.96 -20.30 -27.10
CA LEU A 608 11.10 -19.16 -26.20
C LEU A 608 11.97 -19.55 -25.00
N PRO A 609 13.14 -18.92 -24.84
CA PRO A 609 14.16 -19.33 -23.88
C PRO A 609 13.66 -19.11 -22.46
N PHE A 610 13.99 -19.99 -21.52
CA PHE A 610 13.76 -19.73 -20.11
C PHE A 610 15.07 -19.97 -19.38
N PRO A 611 15.96 -18.97 -19.38
CA PRO A 611 17.28 -19.14 -18.81
C PRO A 611 17.13 -19.30 -17.29
N ASP A 612 17.69 -20.38 -16.76
CA ASP A 612 17.83 -20.59 -15.33
C ASP A 612 18.57 -19.39 -14.70
N ILE A 613 18.38 -19.08 -13.42
CA ILE A 613 18.97 -17.87 -12.80
C ILE A 613 20.51 -17.85 -12.95
N ALA A 614 21.15 -19.02 -13.02
CA ALA A 614 22.58 -19.14 -13.34
C ALA A 614 22.92 -19.01 -14.84
N GLU A 615 21.99 -19.34 -15.75
CA GLU A 615 22.15 -19.19 -17.22
C GLU A 615 21.84 -17.77 -17.71
N GLN A 616 21.10 -16.98 -16.93
CA GLN A 616 20.97 -15.52 -17.14
C GLN A 616 22.27 -14.77 -16.81
N SER A 617 23.11 -15.39 -15.99
CA SER A 617 24.36 -14.84 -15.53
C SER A 617 25.44 -15.23 -16.55
N VAL A 618 26.05 -14.23 -17.22
CA VAL A 618 27.15 -14.50 -18.15
C VAL A 618 28.26 -15.23 -17.37
N PRO A 619 28.78 -16.38 -17.85
CA PRO A 619 29.94 -17.00 -17.22
C PRO A 619 31.11 -16.01 -17.29
N ALA A 620 31.80 -15.83 -16.16
CA ALA A 620 32.95 -14.93 -16.10
C ALA A 620 34.03 -15.37 -17.10
N SER A 621 34.45 -14.47 -17.98
CA SER A 621 35.58 -14.71 -18.89
C SER A 621 36.88 -14.91 -18.09
N SER A 622 37.93 -15.41 -18.74
CA SER A 622 39.25 -15.51 -18.13
C SER A 622 39.80 -14.15 -17.67
N GLU A 623 39.38 -13.06 -18.31
CA GLU A 623 39.69 -11.69 -17.91
C GLU A 623 38.85 -11.23 -16.70
N ASP A 624 37.57 -11.59 -16.64
CA ASP A 624 36.70 -11.33 -15.48
C ASP A 624 37.18 -12.05 -14.23
N LEU A 625 37.65 -13.30 -14.36
CA LEU A 625 38.21 -14.06 -13.25
C LEU A 625 39.50 -13.43 -12.72
N ARG A 626 40.41 -12.99 -13.61
CA ARG A 626 41.62 -12.26 -13.21
C ARG A 626 41.28 -10.94 -12.51
N ARG A 627 40.26 -10.23 -13.00
CA ARG A 627 39.77 -8.98 -12.38
C ARG A 627 39.15 -9.27 -11.01
N TRP A 628 38.32 -10.28 -10.88
CA TRP A 628 37.72 -10.70 -9.61
C TRP A 628 38.78 -11.07 -8.56
N GLU A 629 39.85 -11.76 -8.97
CA GLU A 629 40.99 -12.07 -8.11
C GLU A 629 41.76 -10.80 -7.68
N SER A 630 41.78 -9.77 -8.53
CA SER A 630 42.43 -8.47 -8.21
C SER A 630 41.58 -7.52 -7.35
N MET A 631 40.27 -7.78 -7.18
CA MET A 631 39.38 -6.95 -6.37
C MET A 631 39.68 -7.07 -4.86
N SER A 632 39.30 -6.05 -4.09
CA SER A 632 39.37 -6.11 -2.63
C SER A 632 38.37 -7.13 -2.06
N GLU A 633 38.57 -7.54 -0.80
CA GLU A 633 37.64 -8.45 -0.13
C GLU A 633 36.24 -7.85 -0.02
N THR A 634 36.16 -6.56 0.27
CA THR A 634 34.92 -5.77 0.34
C THR A 634 34.23 -5.63 -1.01
N GLU A 635 34.98 -5.37 -2.08
CA GLU A 635 34.46 -5.31 -3.44
C GLU A 635 33.82 -6.64 -3.86
N ARG A 636 34.48 -7.77 -3.59
CA ARG A 636 33.92 -9.10 -3.86
C ARG A 636 32.69 -9.40 -3.02
N ALA A 637 32.69 -9.03 -1.74
CA ALA A 637 31.58 -9.26 -0.84
C ALA A 637 30.32 -8.48 -1.28
N VAL A 638 30.47 -7.18 -1.56
CA VAL A 638 29.38 -6.33 -2.07
C VAL A 638 28.86 -6.83 -3.41
N ALA A 639 29.74 -7.15 -4.37
CA ALA A 639 29.35 -7.69 -5.67
C ALA A 639 28.54 -9.00 -5.53
N THR A 640 28.93 -9.86 -4.57
CA THR A 640 28.19 -11.08 -4.25
C THR A 640 26.80 -10.78 -3.69
N LYS A 641 26.67 -9.77 -2.82
CA LYS A 641 25.35 -9.36 -2.29
C LYS A 641 24.46 -8.76 -3.36
N TRP A 642 25.02 -7.95 -4.27
CA TRP A 642 24.27 -7.42 -5.40
C TRP A 642 23.76 -8.53 -6.31
N ALA A 643 24.60 -9.50 -6.65
CA ALA A 643 24.22 -10.67 -7.44
C ALA A 643 23.15 -11.55 -6.78
N ASN A 644 23.15 -11.66 -5.45
CA ASN A 644 22.14 -12.42 -4.72
C ASN A 644 20.76 -11.75 -4.72
N LEU A 645 20.72 -10.41 -4.78
CA LEU A 645 19.48 -9.62 -4.71
C LEU A 645 18.92 -9.30 -6.10
N ILE A 646 19.81 -9.00 -7.05
CA ILE A 646 19.46 -8.68 -8.43
C ILE A 646 19.51 -9.97 -9.25
N ARG A 647 18.33 -10.49 -9.59
CA ARG A 647 18.20 -11.75 -10.34
C ARG A 647 18.93 -11.67 -11.69
N GLY A 648 19.71 -12.71 -12.01
CA GLY A 648 20.39 -12.87 -13.30
C GLY A 648 21.74 -12.16 -13.41
N VAL A 649 22.32 -11.66 -12.31
CA VAL A 649 23.65 -11.04 -12.29
C VAL A 649 24.69 -12.02 -11.73
N ASN A 650 25.81 -12.22 -12.43
CA ASN A 650 26.95 -12.98 -11.90
C ASN A 650 27.88 -12.02 -11.15
N ALA A 651 28.11 -12.27 -9.86
CA ALA A 651 29.01 -11.46 -9.02
C ALA A 651 30.38 -11.23 -9.69
N LYS A 652 30.94 -12.26 -10.34
CA LYS A 652 32.27 -12.23 -10.97
C LYS A 652 32.33 -11.40 -12.26
N THR A 653 31.19 -11.04 -12.82
CA THR A 653 31.09 -10.18 -14.01
C THR A 653 30.86 -8.70 -13.67
N ILE A 654 30.63 -8.39 -12.39
CA ILE A 654 30.42 -7.01 -11.95
C ILE A 654 31.77 -6.29 -11.89
N THR A 655 31.90 -5.22 -12.67
CA THR A 655 33.07 -4.33 -12.66
C THR A 655 32.88 -3.21 -11.65
N LEU A 656 33.98 -2.57 -11.25
CA LEU A 656 33.96 -1.44 -10.30
C LEU A 656 33.11 -0.25 -10.79
N GLN A 657 32.86 -0.16 -12.09
CA GLN A 657 32.10 0.91 -12.73
C GLN A 657 30.61 0.57 -12.87
N ASN A 658 30.21 -0.68 -12.64
CA ASN A 658 28.80 -1.06 -12.78
C ASN A 658 27.95 -0.46 -11.65
N ASP A 659 26.84 0.14 -12.05
CA ASP A 659 25.88 0.84 -11.19
C ASP A 659 24.77 -0.12 -10.69
N PHE A 660 24.45 -0.08 -9.40
CA PHE A 660 23.44 -0.93 -8.77
C PHE A 660 22.06 -0.86 -9.44
N PHE A 661 21.62 0.34 -9.82
CA PHE A 661 20.31 0.59 -10.41
C PHE A 661 20.29 0.23 -11.89
N ASP A 662 21.38 0.47 -12.62
CA ASP A 662 21.54 -0.02 -14.00
C ASP A 662 21.59 -1.54 -14.08
N LEU A 663 22.09 -2.17 -13.01
CA LEU A 663 22.05 -3.62 -12.89
C LEU A 663 20.64 -4.17 -12.67
N GLY A 664 19.64 -3.33 -12.38
CA GLY A 664 18.25 -3.71 -12.12
C GLY A 664 17.84 -3.61 -10.65
N GLY A 665 18.70 -3.04 -9.79
CA GLY A 665 18.38 -2.71 -8.41
C GLY A 665 17.34 -1.58 -8.31
N HIS A 666 16.57 -1.60 -7.22
CA HIS A 666 15.60 -0.55 -6.87
C HIS A 666 15.56 -0.35 -5.36
N SER A 667 14.83 0.66 -4.88
CA SER A 667 14.88 1.11 -3.48
C SER A 667 14.62 0.01 -2.45
N ILE A 668 13.71 -0.93 -2.72
CA ILE A 668 13.46 -2.10 -1.84
C ILE A 668 14.65 -3.08 -1.84
N LEU A 669 15.25 -3.40 -2.99
CA LEU A 669 16.44 -4.27 -3.05
C LEU A 669 17.66 -3.57 -2.43
N ALA A 670 17.79 -2.26 -2.60
CA ALA A 670 18.81 -1.45 -1.94
C ALA A 670 18.67 -1.53 -0.41
N GLN A 671 17.45 -1.41 0.12
CA GLN A 671 17.20 -1.55 1.55
C GLN A 671 17.57 -2.95 2.07
N GLN A 672 17.20 -4.01 1.35
CA GLN A 672 17.58 -5.38 1.69
C GLN A 672 19.10 -5.58 1.66
N MET A 673 19.77 -5.05 0.64
CA MET A 673 21.23 -5.08 0.48
C MET A 673 21.95 -4.43 1.67
N LEU A 674 21.51 -3.22 2.05
CA LEU A 674 22.11 -2.45 3.15
C LEU A 674 21.92 -3.13 4.50
N LEU A 675 20.77 -3.77 4.73
CA LEU A 675 20.53 -4.61 5.92
C LEU A 675 21.52 -5.79 5.97
N THR A 676 21.74 -6.46 4.84
CA THR A 676 22.70 -7.57 4.76
C THR A 676 24.15 -7.11 4.94
N VAL A 677 24.54 -6.00 4.30
CA VAL A 677 25.89 -5.41 4.46
C VAL A 677 26.14 -5.00 5.92
N ARG A 678 25.16 -4.40 6.59
CA ARG A 678 25.25 -4.07 8.03
C ARG A 678 25.41 -5.33 8.89
N LYS A 679 24.59 -6.35 8.66
CA LYS A 679 24.56 -7.57 9.49
C LYS A 679 25.81 -8.44 9.31
N GLU A 680 26.28 -8.60 8.08
CA GLU A 680 27.34 -9.57 7.76
C GLU A 680 28.72 -8.93 7.64
N MET A 681 28.81 -7.68 7.18
CA MET A 681 30.09 -6.98 7.02
C MET A 681 30.37 -5.99 8.15
N GLY A 682 29.37 -5.66 8.98
CA GLY A 682 29.54 -4.70 10.09
C GLY A 682 29.60 -3.24 9.64
N ALA A 683 29.32 -2.96 8.37
CA ALA A 683 29.30 -1.62 7.80
C ALA A 683 27.87 -1.07 7.78
N ASN A 684 27.57 -0.12 8.67
CA ASN A 684 26.30 0.57 8.74
C ASN A 684 26.17 1.72 7.73
N ILE A 685 25.90 1.40 6.47
CA ILE A 685 25.89 2.39 5.38
C ILE A 685 24.47 2.88 5.12
N SER A 686 24.32 4.19 4.93
CA SER A 686 23.03 4.79 4.61
C SER A 686 22.60 4.48 3.17
N ILE A 687 21.29 4.48 2.92
CA ILE A 687 20.79 4.33 1.54
C ILE A 687 21.16 5.50 0.63
N ASN A 688 21.35 6.70 1.20
CA ASN A 688 21.79 7.88 0.46
C ASN A 688 23.20 7.67 -0.11
N THR A 689 24.07 6.96 0.62
CA THR A 689 25.43 6.62 0.16
C THR A 689 25.39 5.72 -1.09
N LEU A 690 24.43 4.80 -1.19
CA LEU A 690 24.26 3.98 -2.40
C LEU A 690 23.76 4.81 -3.59
N TYR A 691 22.90 5.82 -3.38
CA TYR A 691 22.46 6.71 -4.46
C TYR A 691 23.56 7.68 -4.91
N GLU A 692 24.42 8.09 -3.99
CA GLU A 692 25.53 9.01 -4.28
C GLU A 692 26.73 8.30 -4.93
N TYR A 693 27.00 7.06 -4.50
CA TYR A 693 28.06 6.20 -5.04
C TYR A 693 27.46 4.89 -5.55
N PRO A 694 26.65 4.91 -6.61
CA PRO A 694 25.89 3.75 -7.05
C PRO A 694 26.75 2.72 -7.78
N SER A 695 28.00 3.01 -8.11
CA SER A 695 28.93 2.06 -8.71
C SER A 695 29.53 1.10 -7.67
N LEU A 696 29.84 -0.13 -8.07
CA LEU A 696 30.41 -1.14 -7.16
C LEU A 696 31.66 -0.62 -6.44
N GLY A 697 32.62 -0.05 -7.19
CA GLY A 697 33.84 0.49 -6.60
C GLY A 697 33.59 1.72 -5.71
N GLY A 698 32.63 2.57 -6.10
CA GLY A 698 32.24 3.73 -5.30
C GLY A 698 31.61 3.32 -3.97
N PHE A 699 30.66 2.38 -4.01
CA PHE A 699 29.98 1.89 -2.81
C PHE A 699 30.92 1.08 -1.91
N SER A 700 31.71 0.16 -2.47
CA SER A 700 32.68 -0.63 -1.71
C SER A 700 33.74 0.22 -1.02
N ALA A 701 34.19 1.32 -1.65
CA ALA A 701 35.08 2.27 -0.99
C ALA A 701 34.45 2.93 0.25
N GLN A 702 33.14 3.19 0.24
CA GLN A 702 32.44 3.72 1.41
C GLN A 702 32.25 2.66 2.50
N VAL A 703 32.02 1.41 2.11
CA VAL A 703 32.02 0.26 3.02
C VAL A 703 33.38 0.15 3.72
N ASP A 704 34.47 0.16 2.95
CA ASP A 704 35.83 0.10 3.49
C ASP A 704 36.18 1.31 4.35
N LYS A 705 35.78 2.52 3.95
CA LYS A 705 35.97 3.74 4.74
C LYS A 705 35.32 3.60 6.11
N GLN A 706 34.10 3.09 6.18
CA GLN A 706 33.42 2.88 7.45
C GLN A 706 34.04 1.76 8.29
N LEU A 707 34.40 0.63 7.69
CA LEU A 707 35.05 -0.48 8.39
C LEU A 707 36.43 -0.10 8.93
N ASN A 708 37.18 0.70 8.17
CA ASN A 708 38.45 1.24 8.60
C ASN A 708 38.28 2.31 9.69
N ILE A 709 37.22 3.12 9.68
CA ILE A 709 36.91 4.03 10.79
C ILE A 709 36.63 3.25 12.09
N ASN A 710 35.89 2.14 12.01
CA ASN A 710 35.62 1.26 13.15
C ASN A 710 36.89 0.55 13.68
N ASN A 711 37.83 0.17 12.81
CA ASN A 711 39.12 -0.43 13.20
C ASN A 711 40.17 0.61 13.65
N SER A 712 40.08 1.86 13.18
CA SER A 712 41.06 2.92 13.44
C SER A 712 40.78 3.71 14.72
N MET A 713 39.63 3.49 15.40
CA MET A 713 39.39 4.05 16.73
C MET A 713 40.30 3.48 17.84
N VAL A 714 41.22 2.55 17.53
CA VAL A 714 42.27 2.07 18.45
C VAL A 714 43.62 2.78 18.28
N LYS A 715 43.89 3.54 17.20
CA LYS A 715 45.14 4.31 17.09
C LYS A 715 44.94 5.66 16.39
N ALA A 716 45.21 6.71 17.17
CA ALA A 716 44.99 8.11 16.86
C ALA A 716 45.73 8.67 15.63
N GLY A 717 45.14 9.74 15.07
CA GLY A 717 45.88 10.94 14.65
C GLY A 717 46.08 11.18 13.15
N ALA A 718 45.23 12.05 12.59
CA ALA A 718 45.46 12.95 11.44
C ALA A 718 46.02 12.39 10.11
N ALA A 719 45.23 12.46 9.03
CA ALA A 719 45.61 13.06 7.74
C ALA A 719 44.47 13.00 6.69
N ALA A 720 44.14 14.20 6.17
CA ALA A 720 43.59 14.60 4.86
C ALA A 720 42.71 13.65 4.02
N GLU A 721 41.48 14.10 3.77
CA GLU A 721 40.57 13.60 2.72
C GLU A 721 40.73 14.42 1.43
N GLU A 722 41.03 13.76 0.32
CA GLU A 722 40.76 14.29 -1.03
C GLU A 722 39.31 13.90 -1.39
N GLU A 723 38.37 14.84 -1.27
CA GLU A 723 36.95 14.63 -1.61
C GLU A 723 36.66 14.91 -3.09
N LYS A 724 35.97 13.98 -3.75
CA LYS A 724 35.29 14.22 -5.03
C LYS A 724 33.98 14.99 -4.75
N ASP A 725 33.76 16.11 -5.44
CA ASP A 725 32.57 16.96 -5.29
C ASP A 725 31.24 16.17 -5.39
N SER A 726 30.34 16.41 -4.43
CA SER A 726 29.00 15.80 -4.36
C SER A 726 28.05 16.34 -5.45
N ILE A 727 26.95 15.63 -5.72
CA ILE A 727 25.98 15.97 -6.78
C ILE A 727 25.38 17.37 -6.58
N TYR A 728 25.05 17.74 -5.33
CA TYR A 728 24.43 19.04 -5.05
C TYR A 728 25.45 20.18 -5.18
N SER A 729 26.72 19.97 -4.79
CA SER A 729 27.79 20.96 -5.00
C SER A 729 28.00 21.25 -6.48
N LYS A 730 28.01 20.21 -7.33
CA LYS A 730 28.12 20.38 -8.79
C LYS A 730 26.94 21.14 -9.37
N SER A 731 25.72 20.83 -8.93
CA SER A 731 24.52 21.51 -9.42
C SER A 731 24.53 23.02 -9.10
N LEU A 732 25.14 23.43 -7.99
CA LEU A 732 25.27 24.84 -7.63
C LEU A 732 26.04 25.61 -8.72
N GLU A 733 27.11 25.05 -9.27
CA GLU A 733 27.92 25.72 -10.30
C GLU A 733 27.11 26.05 -11.56
N ASP A 734 26.21 25.15 -11.96
CA ASP A 734 25.33 25.37 -13.11
C ASP A 734 24.19 26.33 -12.80
N LEU A 735 23.63 26.28 -11.59
CA LEU A 735 22.56 27.17 -11.16
C LEU A 735 23.07 28.61 -10.96
N LEU A 736 24.32 28.80 -10.51
CA LEU A 736 24.96 30.12 -10.40
C LEU A 736 25.07 30.85 -11.74
N LYS A 737 25.18 30.11 -12.85
CA LYS A 737 25.21 30.66 -14.22
C LYS A 737 23.83 31.17 -14.66
N GLN A 738 22.75 30.66 -14.07
CA GLN A 738 21.37 31.06 -14.40
C GLN A 738 20.96 32.36 -13.67
N LEU A 739 21.67 32.74 -12.61
CA LEU A 739 21.40 33.98 -11.88
C LEU A 739 21.74 35.22 -12.75
N PRO A 740 20.90 36.27 -12.76
CA PRO A 740 21.21 37.57 -13.34
C PRO A 740 22.54 38.14 -12.84
N ALA A 741 23.23 38.92 -13.70
CA ALA A 741 24.50 39.56 -13.33
C ALA A 741 24.32 40.62 -12.21
N THR A 742 23.18 41.32 -12.20
CA THR A 742 22.78 42.29 -11.18
C THR A 742 21.32 42.12 -10.80
N TYR A 743 21.00 42.46 -9.55
CA TYR A 743 19.66 42.50 -9.00
C TYR A 743 19.26 43.93 -8.63
N GLN A 744 17.97 44.25 -8.75
CA GLN A 744 17.41 45.50 -8.25
C GLN A 744 17.48 45.55 -6.71
N THR A 745 18.17 46.56 -6.16
CA THR A 745 18.27 46.77 -4.71
C THR A 745 17.07 47.57 -4.20
N ALA A 746 16.31 46.99 -3.27
CA ALA A 746 15.20 47.68 -2.60
C ALA A 746 15.69 48.62 -1.48
N ASP A 747 14.94 49.70 -1.22
CA ASP A 747 15.20 50.64 -0.13
C ASP A 747 14.44 50.24 1.15
N PRO A 748 15.12 49.85 2.25
CA PRO A 748 14.51 49.59 3.57
C PRO A 748 13.59 50.69 4.07
N ASP A 749 13.99 51.95 3.86
CA ASP A 749 13.27 53.07 4.43
C ASP A 749 11.97 53.36 3.69
N ALA A 750 11.90 53.02 2.39
CA ALA A 750 10.67 53.10 1.61
C ALA A 750 9.59 52.16 2.15
N ILE A 751 9.97 50.94 2.55
CA ILE A 751 9.05 49.97 3.15
C ILE A 751 8.63 50.40 4.56
N ARG A 752 9.58 50.82 5.39
CA ARG A 752 9.31 51.31 6.76
C ARG A 752 8.35 52.50 6.77
N LYS A 753 8.46 53.38 5.78
CA LYS A 753 7.59 54.56 5.62
C LYS A 753 6.27 54.25 4.90
N SER A 754 6.14 53.07 4.26
CA SER A 754 4.94 52.70 3.53
C SER A 754 3.75 52.53 4.50
N PRO A 755 2.61 53.17 4.24
CA PRO A 755 1.42 52.98 5.07
C PRO A 755 0.81 51.58 4.90
N GLN A 756 1.04 50.93 3.74
CA GLN A 756 0.48 49.63 3.40
C GLN A 756 1.45 48.79 2.55
N PRO A 757 2.51 48.22 3.15
CA PRO A 757 3.43 47.33 2.43
C PRO A 757 2.74 46.01 2.03
N THR A 758 3.12 45.46 0.88
CA THR A 758 2.55 44.20 0.34
C THR A 758 3.56 43.06 0.41
N VAL A 759 3.23 42.03 1.20
CA VAL A 759 4.03 40.81 1.38
C VAL A 759 3.50 39.70 0.48
N PHE A 760 4.39 38.99 -0.21
CA PHE A 760 4.10 37.72 -0.87
C PHE A 760 4.68 36.55 -0.08
N LEU A 761 3.84 35.60 0.32
CA LEU A 761 4.23 34.45 1.14
C LEU A 761 4.02 33.12 0.40
N THR A 762 5.09 32.33 0.29
CA THR A 762 5.00 30.92 -0.14
C THR A 762 4.93 29.96 1.06
N GLY A 763 4.33 28.79 0.89
CA GLY A 763 4.24 27.79 1.96
C GLY A 763 3.30 28.15 3.12
N ALA A 764 2.35 29.03 2.88
CA ALA A 764 1.44 29.59 3.90
C ALA A 764 0.53 28.57 4.61
N THR A 765 0.17 27.47 3.94
CA THR A 765 -0.69 26.44 4.54
C THR A 765 0.08 25.46 5.43
N GLY A 766 1.41 25.54 5.47
CA GLY A 766 2.26 24.74 6.34
C GLY A 766 2.33 25.29 7.76
N PHE A 767 2.84 24.48 8.70
CA PHE A 767 2.88 24.82 10.13
C PHE A 767 3.49 26.20 10.40
N LEU A 768 4.77 26.44 10.11
CA LEU A 768 5.39 27.77 10.26
C LEU A 768 4.68 28.86 9.43
N GLY A 769 4.20 28.53 8.22
CA GLY A 769 3.52 29.48 7.34
C GLY A 769 2.28 30.10 7.97
N THR A 770 1.50 29.31 8.72
CA THR A 770 0.32 29.82 9.44
C THR A 770 0.67 30.76 10.58
N TYR A 771 1.81 30.56 11.26
CA TYR A 771 2.29 31.47 12.31
C TYR A 771 2.95 32.72 11.73
N ILE A 772 3.57 32.65 10.55
CA ILE A 772 4.03 33.84 9.81
C ILE A 772 2.82 34.72 9.46
N ILE A 773 1.72 34.12 8.98
CA ILE A 773 0.47 34.86 8.71
C ILE A 773 -0.04 35.51 9.99
N LYS A 774 -0.10 34.76 11.10
CA LYS A 774 -0.53 35.29 12.39
C LYS A 774 0.31 36.51 12.79
N ASP A 775 1.64 36.40 12.76
CA ASP A 775 2.52 37.51 13.17
C ASP A 775 2.37 38.73 12.26
N ILE A 776 2.24 38.54 10.93
CA ILE A 776 2.00 39.64 9.98
C ILE A 776 0.67 40.33 10.26
N LEU A 777 -0.40 39.56 10.48
CA LEU A 777 -1.74 40.11 10.60
C LEU A 777 -2.03 40.67 12.00
N GLU A 778 -1.35 40.21 13.05
CA GLU A 778 -1.47 40.77 14.41
C GLU A 778 -0.75 42.11 14.58
N ARG A 779 0.14 42.50 13.66
CA ARG A 779 0.78 43.81 13.66
C ARG A 779 -0.26 44.90 13.38
N THR A 780 -0.47 45.78 14.35
CA THR A 780 -1.46 46.87 14.32
C THR A 780 -0.87 48.24 14.02
N SER A 781 0.45 48.40 14.12
CA SER A 781 1.14 49.67 13.87
C SER A 781 0.95 50.19 12.44
N ARG A 782 0.87 49.29 11.45
CA ARG A 782 0.58 49.57 10.04
C ARG A 782 -0.20 48.41 9.42
N ILE A 783 -1.01 48.69 8.40
CA ILE A 783 -1.80 47.65 7.72
C ILE A 783 -0.90 46.96 6.70
N ILE A 784 -0.52 45.70 6.93
CA ILE A 784 0.22 44.90 5.94
C ILE A 784 -0.76 44.15 5.04
N LYS A 785 -0.63 44.29 3.71
CA LYS A 785 -1.37 43.47 2.75
C LYS A 785 -0.62 42.17 2.50
N LEU A 786 -1.32 41.04 2.56
CA LEU A 786 -0.70 39.73 2.42
C LEU A 786 -1.25 38.96 1.22
N ILE A 787 -0.39 38.67 0.24
CA ILE A 787 -0.68 37.82 -0.90
C ILE A 787 -0.10 36.42 -0.63
N VAL A 788 -0.95 35.41 -0.69
CA VAL A 788 -0.62 34.05 -0.30
C VAL A 788 -0.60 33.11 -1.51
N HIS A 789 0.50 32.38 -1.68
CA HIS A 789 0.60 31.30 -2.65
C HIS A 789 -0.04 30.01 -2.12
N VAL A 790 -1.03 29.48 -2.82
CA VAL A 790 -1.78 28.27 -2.43
C VAL A 790 -1.79 27.26 -3.58
N ARG A 791 -1.46 26.01 -3.27
CA ARG A 791 -1.42 24.91 -4.25
C ARG A 791 -2.71 24.12 -4.35
N SER A 792 -2.84 23.34 -5.44
CA SER A 792 -3.85 22.28 -5.61
C SER A 792 -5.30 22.72 -5.37
N VAL A 793 -5.65 23.93 -5.80
CA VAL A 793 -7.00 24.50 -5.73
C VAL A 793 -7.34 25.12 -7.10
N LYS A 794 -8.63 25.26 -7.41
CA LYS A 794 -9.08 25.72 -8.73
C LYS A 794 -9.11 27.24 -8.86
N ASP A 795 -9.38 27.95 -7.77
CA ASP A 795 -9.60 29.39 -7.74
C ASP A 795 -9.25 30.01 -6.36
N SER A 796 -9.31 31.34 -6.28
CA SER A 796 -8.99 32.12 -5.08
C SER A 796 -9.94 31.88 -3.90
N GLN A 797 -11.19 31.50 -4.14
CA GLN A 797 -12.14 31.20 -3.06
C GLN A 797 -11.79 29.86 -2.40
N ALA A 798 -11.49 28.85 -3.21
CA ALA A 798 -10.97 27.57 -2.73
C ALA A 798 -9.61 27.73 -2.02
N ALA A 799 -8.78 28.69 -2.45
CA ALA A 799 -7.54 29.05 -1.76
C ALA A 799 -7.78 29.63 -0.36
N LEU A 800 -8.76 30.54 -0.23
CA LEU A 800 -9.19 31.09 1.05
C LEU A 800 -9.72 30.00 1.98
N ASP A 801 -10.58 29.12 1.49
CA ASP A 801 -11.17 28.04 2.30
C ASP A 801 -10.12 27.01 2.73
N ARG A 802 -9.11 26.75 1.90
CA ARG A 802 -7.96 25.92 2.28
C ARG A 802 -7.13 26.59 3.37
N LEU A 803 -6.79 27.87 3.22
CA LEU A 803 -6.00 28.58 4.23
C LEU A 803 -6.77 28.73 5.55
N ARG A 804 -8.06 29.05 5.49
CA ARG A 804 -8.95 29.13 6.65
C ARG A 804 -8.94 27.83 7.43
N ARG A 805 -9.09 26.68 6.77
CA ARG A 805 -9.01 25.36 7.42
C ARG A 805 -7.66 25.11 8.08
N SER A 806 -6.56 25.43 7.41
CA SER A 806 -5.22 25.32 8.02
C SER A 806 -5.07 26.19 9.28
N LEU A 807 -5.54 27.45 9.23
CA LEU A 807 -5.49 28.36 10.39
C LEU A 807 -6.44 27.91 11.50
N GLN A 808 -7.63 27.39 11.18
CA GLN A 808 -8.57 26.85 12.16
C GLN A 808 -8.04 25.59 12.85
N GLY A 809 -7.37 24.69 12.12
CA GLY A 809 -6.77 23.49 12.69
C GLY A 809 -5.66 23.79 13.71
N TYR A 810 -5.00 24.95 13.61
CA TYR A 810 -4.04 25.44 14.61
C TYR A 810 -4.65 26.46 15.59
N GLY A 811 -5.97 26.71 15.55
CA GLY A 811 -6.64 27.65 16.45
C GLY A 811 -6.31 29.13 16.20
N LEU A 812 -5.81 29.49 15.02
CA LEU A 812 -5.29 30.82 14.71
C LEU A 812 -6.26 31.73 13.95
N TRP A 813 -7.30 31.18 13.31
CA TRP A 813 -8.15 31.96 12.39
C TRP A 813 -8.95 33.06 13.11
N GLN A 814 -8.88 34.29 12.57
CA GLN A 814 -9.74 35.41 12.95
C GLN A 814 -10.52 35.93 11.74
N ALA A 815 -11.83 36.14 11.87
CA ALA A 815 -12.68 36.53 10.74
C ALA A 815 -12.26 37.87 10.08
N GLU A 816 -11.72 38.79 10.88
CA GLU A 816 -11.25 40.11 10.46
C GLU A 816 -10.06 40.05 9.49
N TRP A 817 -9.33 38.94 9.45
CA TRP A 817 -8.16 38.75 8.58
C TRP A 817 -8.53 38.56 7.11
N ALA A 818 -9.76 38.12 6.81
CA ALA A 818 -10.21 37.84 5.45
C ALA A 818 -10.06 39.05 4.52
N GLY A 819 -10.29 40.27 5.01
CA GLY A 819 -10.17 41.51 4.22
C GLY A 819 -8.74 41.93 3.88
N ARG A 820 -7.72 41.34 4.54
CA ARG A 820 -6.29 41.64 4.31
C ARG A 820 -5.54 40.56 3.53
N LEU A 821 -6.23 39.48 3.18
CA LEU A 821 -5.69 38.33 2.46
C LEU A 821 -6.06 38.39 0.98
N SER A 822 -5.08 38.14 0.13
CA SER A 822 -5.25 37.90 -1.31
C SER A 822 -4.53 36.62 -1.69
N PHE A 823 -4.91 35.99 -2.80
CA PHE A 823 -4.45 34.64 -3.12
C PHE A 823 -3.98 34.52 -4.56
N VAL A 824 -2.89 33.79 -4.77
CA VAL A 824 -2.46 33.30 -6.08
C VAL A 824 -2.36 31.79 -6.03
N VAL A 825 -2.88 31.14 -7.06
CA VAL A 825 -2.85 29.67 -7.19
C VAL A 825 -1.58 29.27 -7.92
N GLY A 826 -0.87 28.27 -7.41
CA GLY A 826 0.30 27.74 -8.11
C GLY A 826 0.90 26.48 -7.49
N ASP A 827 2.04 26.04 -7.98
CA ASP A 827 2.75 24.84 -7.52
C ASP A 827 4.26 25.09 -7.55
N LEU A 828 4.91 24.96 -6.40
CA LEU A 828 6.36 25.20 -6.25
C LEU A 828 7.20 24.28 -7.15
N SER A 829 6.69 23.12 -7.55
CA SER A 829 7.40 22.19 -8.45
C SER A 829 7.34 22.58 -9.92
N LYS A 830 6.59 23.63 -10.26
CA LYS A 830 6.41 24.12 -11.63
C LYS A 830 7.15 25.44 -11.82
N PRO A 831 7.60 25.74 -13.06
CA PRO A 831 8.22 27.04 -13.38
C PRO A 831 7.31 28.21 -12.98
N GLN A 832 7.92 29.35 -12.63
CA GLN A 832 7.23 30.55 -12.12
C GLN A 832 6.33 30.24 -10.92
N LEU A 833 6.76 29.30 -10.06
CA LEU A 833 5.96 28.81 -8.92
C LEU A 833 4.58 28.28 -9.32
N GLY A 834 4.39 27.87 -10.58
CA GLY A 834 3.12 27.44 -11.16
C GLY A 834 2.05 28.53 -11.23
N ILE A 835 2.45 29.80 -11.12
CA ILE A 835 1.55 30.96 -11.22
C ILE A 835 1.41 31.34 -12.70
N ASP A 836 0.19 31.64 -13.14
CA ASP A 836 -0.03 32.09 -14.51
C ASP A 836 0.61 33.47 -14.77
N GLN A 837 0.87 33.76 -16.05
CA GLN A 837 1.62 34.94 -16.46
C GLN A 837 0.93 36.26 -16.07
N GLN A 838 -0.41 36.30 -16.01
CA GLN A 838 -1.14 37.51 -15.64
C GLN A 838 -0.94 37.82 -14.16
N ASN A 839 -1.13 36.82 -13.30
CA ASN A 839 -0.90 36.96 -11.87
C ASN A 839 0.58 37.21 -11.53
N TRP A 840 1.51 36.58 -12.25
CA TRP A 840 2.95 36.83 -12.09
C TRP A 840 3.31 38.30 -12.36
N GLN A 841 2.79 38.89 -13.43
CA GLN A 841 3.01 40.31 -13.73
C GLN A 841 2.37 41.25 -12.71
N ALA A 842 1.23 40.88 -12.13
CA ALA A 842 0.61 41.63 -11.04
C ALA A 842 1.50 41.62 -9.79
N LEU A 843 2.00 40.45 -9.40
CA LEU A 843 2.95 40.31 -8.28
C LEU A 843 4.21 41.14 -8.49
N ALA A 844 4.78 41.13 -9.71
CA ALA A 844 5.98 41.89 -10.04
C ALA A 844 5.83 43.40 -9.82
N LYS A 845 4.61 43.94 -9.97
CA LYS A 845 4.30 45.37 -9.79
C LYS A 845 3.89 45.72 -8.35
N GLU A 846 3.16 44.83 -7.68
CA GLU A 846 2.52 45.15 -6.40
C GLU A 846 3.35 44.76 -5.17
N VAL A 847 4.07 43.64 -5.21
CA VAL A 847 4.76 43.07 -4.04
C VAL A 847 5.99 43.91 -3.67
N ASP A 848 6.11 44.28 -2.40
CA ASP A 848 7.30 44.96 -1.84
C ASP A 848 8.29 43.97 -1.23
N LEU A 849 7.79 42.88 -0.64
CA LEU A 849 8.60 41.90 0.09
C LEU A 849 8.14 40.47 -0.23
N VAL A 850 9.10 39.57 -0.43
CA VAL A 850 8.85 38.15 -0.66
C VAL A 850 9.39 37.35 0.53
N ILE A 851 8.52 36.60 1.20
CA ILE A 851 8.89 35.60 2.20
C ILE A 851 8.74 34.22 1.55
N HIS A 852 9.88 33.63 1.18
CA HIS A 852 9.93 32.31 0.58
C HIS A 852 10.12 31.23 1.67
N ASN A 853 8.99 30.76 2.20
CA ASN A 853 8.92 29.70 3.22
C ASN A 853 8.56 28.32 2.64
N GLY A 854 7.98 28.27 1.44
CA GLY A 854 7.55 27.04 0.80
C GLY A 854 8.69 26.09 0.45
N ALA A 855 8.60 24.85 0.91
CA ALA A 855 9.49 23.76 0.52
C ALA A 855 8.79 22.41 0.68
N ALA A 856 9.24 21.40 -0.07
CA ALA A 856 8.96 20.01 0.21
C ALA A 856 9.98 19.47 1.22
N VAL A 857 9.48 19.03 2.36
CA VAL A 857 10.29 18.35 3.38
C VAL A 857 10.08 16.85 3.21
N HIS A 858 11.14 16.07 3.12
CA HIS A 858 11.11 14.61 3.14
C HIS A 858 12.42 14.06 3.69
N TRP A 859 12.34 13.15 4.66
CA TRP A 859 13.50 12.69 5.43
C TRP A 859 14.41 11.72 4.66
N VAL A 860 13.88 11.11 3.60
CA VAL A 860 14.57 10.04 2.84
C VAL A 860 14.73 10.38 1.35
N ARG A 861 14.06 11.43 0.83
CA ARG A 861 14.13 11.68 -0.63
C ARG A 861 15.50 12.25 -0.97
N PRO A 862 16.14 11.77 -2.06
CA PRO A 862 17.41 12.31 -2.51
C PRO A 862 17.25 13.76 -3.01
N TYR A 863 18.37 14.46 -3.14
CA TYR A 863 18.44 15.83 -3.66
C TYR A 863 17.57 16.05 -4.91
N ASN A 864 17.77 15.23 -5.95
CA ASN A 864 17.13 15.38 -7.26
C ASN A 864 15.60 15.43 -7.20
N ASP A 865 14.98 14.66 -6.30
CA ASP A 865 13.52 14.59 -6.14
C ASP A 865 12.94 15.87 -5.52
N LEU A 866 13.77 16.66 -4.83
CA LEU A 866 13.39 17.86 -4.09
C LEU A 866 13.85 19.15 -4.80
N VAL A 867 14.73 19.06 -5.80
CA VAL A 867 15.28 20.21 -6.55
C VAL A 867 14.17 21.12 -7.07
N ALA A 868 13.15 20.56 -7.72
CA ALA A 868 12.09 21.36 -8.32
C ALA A 868 11.36 22.24 -7.28
N SER A 869 10.95 21.66 -6.16
CA SER A 869 10.15 22.35 -5.15
C SER A 869 10.95 23.22 -4.18
N ASN A 870 12.26 22.97 -4.03
CA ASN A 870 13.08 23.62 -3.01
C ASN A 870 14.12 24.58 -3.62
N VAL A 871 14.75 24.20 -4.73
CA VAL A 871 15.85 24.94 -5.35
C VAL A 871 15.34 25.81 -6.51
N LEU A 872 14.63 25.21 -7.47
CA LEU A 872 14.13 25.96 -8.64
C LEU A 872 13.04 26.96 -8.24
N SER A 873 12.18 26.61 -7.28
CA SER A 873 11.22 27.53 -6.68
C SER A 873 11.91 28.74 -6.01
N THR A 874 13.07 28.55 -5.38
CA THR A 874 13.85 29.65 -4.79
C THR A 874 14.40 30.56 -5.88
N LEU A 875 14.89 29.98 -6.99
CA LEU A 875 15.32 30.76 -8.17
C LEU A 875 14.16 31.59 -8.76
N ASP A 876 12.98 30.98 -8.92
CA ASP A 876 11.79 31.68 -9.41
C ASP A 876 11.38 32.82 -8.45
N ALA A 877 11.40 32.58 -7.14
CA ALA A 877 11.07 33.62 -6.15
C ALA A 877 12.08 34.78 -6.19
N MET A 878 13.38 34.51 -6.36
CA MET A 878 14.39 35.55 -6.55
C MET A 878 14.20 36.29 -7.88
N ARG A 879 13.82 35.58 -8.94
CA ARG A 879 13.51 36.19 -10.24
C ARG A 879 12.38 37.22 -10.12
N LEU A 880 11.33 36.91 -9.35
CA LEU A 880 10.25 37.87 -9.07
C LEU A 880 10.75 39.16 -8.39
N CYS A 881 11.78 39.07 -7.55
CA CYS A 881 12.39 40.24 -6.91
C CYS A 881 13.14 41.15 -7.91
N ASN A 882 13.52 40.61 -9.07
CA ASN A 882 14.22 41.37 -10.12
C ASN A 882 13.30 41.85 -11.25
N GLU A 883 12.01 41.50 -11.22
CA GLU A 883 11.01 41.90 -12.23
C GLU A 883 10.07 42.99 -11.69
N GLY A 884 9.76 44.00 -12.49
CA GLY A 884 8.90 45.12 -12.07
C GLY A 884 9.64 46.05 -11.12
N LYS A 885 9.13 46.24 -9.89
CA LYS A 885 9.78 47.07 -8.85
C LYS A 885 10.76 46.25 -7.99
N PRO A 886 11.81 46.88 -7.39
CA PRO A 886 12.71 46.20 -6.47
C PRO A 886 11.97 45.63 -5.25
N LYS A 887 12.34 44.43 -4.80
CA LYS A 887 11.71 43.76 -3.66
C LYS A 887 12.75 43.25 -2.67
N MET A 888 12.38 43.22 -1.38
CA MET A 888 13.16 42.52 -0.36
C MET A 888 12.86 41.04 -0.38
N PHE A 889 13.86 40.22 -0.03
CA PHE A 889 13.73 38.78 -0.09
C PHE A 889 14.16 38.10 1.21
N THR A 890 13.24 37.37 1.83
CA THR A 890 13.52 36.55 3.01
C THR A 890 13.34 35.08 2.67
N PHE A 891 14.41 34.31 2.77
CA PHE A 891 14.40 32.87 2.56
C PHE A 891 14.39 32.14 3.90
N VAL A 892 13.43 31.23 4.10
CA VAL A 892 13.44 30.35 5.27
C VAL A 892 14.26 29.11 4.93
N SER A 893 15.45 29.03 5.53
CA SER A 893 16.39 27.92 5.44
C SER A 893 16.20 26.96 6.62
N SER A 894 17.26 26.32 7.09
CA SER A 894 17.26 25.36 8.20
C SER A 894 18.67 25.25 8.77
N THR A 895 18.84 25.01 10.07
CA THR A 895 20.18 24.69 10.62
C THR A 895 20.75 23.39 10.07
N SER A 896 19.93 22.56 9.41
CA SER A 896 20.39 21.35 8.73
C SER A 896 21.41 21.58 7.61
N VAL A 897 21.62 22.83 7.18
CA VAL A 897 22.73 23.19 6.27
C VAL A 897 24.10 23.09 6.94
N LEU A 898 24.14 22.92 8.26
CA LEU A 898 25.35 22.77 9.09
C LEU A 898 25.45 21.38 9.74
N ASP A 899 24.60 20.41 9.33
CA ASP A 899 24.60 19.04 9.88
C ASP A 899 25.76 18.22 9.27
N THR A 900 27.00 18.68 9.49
CA THR A 900 28.23 17.98 9.13
C THR A 900 29.17 17.91 10.31
N ASP A 901 29.99 16.86 10.35
CA ASP A 901 31.05 16.67 11.35
C ASP A 901 32.00 17.88 11.45
N HIS A 902 32.18 18.60 10.33
CA HIS A 902 32.98 19.81 10.28
C HIS A 902 32.48 20.86 11.27
N TYR A 903 31.20 21.25 11.19
CA TYR A 903 30.64 22.31 12.03
C TYR A 903 30.50 21.89 13.49
N VAL A 904 30.22 20.61 13.75
CA VAL A 904 30.22 20.07 15.12
C VAL A 904 31.61 20.20 15.75
N LYS A 905 32.66 19.75 15.05
CA LYS A 905 34.05 19.86 15.53
C LYS A 905 34.51 21.31 15.65
N LEU A 906 34.13 22.16 14.70
CA LEU A 906 34.46 23.60 14.72
C LEU A 906 33.82 24.29 15.93
N SER A 907 32.56 23.98 16.21
CA SER A 907 31.85 24.45 17.41
C SER A 907 32.54 23.97 18.69
N ASP A 908 32.88 22.68 18.80
CA ASP A 908 33.58 22.13 19.97
C ASP A 908 34.96 22.80 20.18
N GLN A 909 35.69 23.07 19.09
CA GLN A 909 36.96 23.79 19.14
C GLN A 909 36.79 25.24 19.59
N HIS A 910 35.78 25.94 19.09
CA HIS A 910 35.49 27.32 19.51
C HIS A 910 35.19 27.37 21.01
N LEU A 911 34.28 26.51 21.49
CA LEU A 911 33.91 26.44 22.90
C LEU A 911 35.08 26.07 23.82
N SER A 912 35.91 25.12 23.41
CA SER A 912 37.09 24.69 24.19
C SER A 912 38.23 25.73 24.21
N THR A 913 38.29 26.62 23.22
CA THR A 913 39.27 27.71 23.15
C THR A 913 38.74 29.06 23.63
N GLY A 914 37.50 29.10 24.13
CA GLY A 914 36.84 30.32 24.63
C GLY A 914 36.47 31.32 23.54
N ARG A 915 36.34 30.88 22.28
CA ARG A 915 35.81 31.66 21.16
C ARG A 915 34.29 31.54 21.06
N ASP A 916 33.68 32.49 20.35
CA ASP A 916 32.25 32.54 20.11
C ASP A 916 31.75 31.35 19.26
N ALA A 917 30.46 31.04 19.38
CA ALA A 917 29.73 30.03 18.62
C ALA A 917 29.84 30.22 17.08
N ILE A 918 29.30 29.29 16.28
CA ILE A 918 29.37 29.41 14.81
C ILE A 918 28.66 30.69 14.34
N SER A 919 29.42 31.55 13.65
CA SER A 919 28.98 32.86 13.19
C SER A 919 27.91 32.77 12.10
N GLU A 920 27.03 33.76 12.04
CA GLU A 920 26.09 33.95 10.93
C GLU A 920 26.78 34.37 9.63
N ASP A 921 28.02 34.88 9.71
CA ASP A 921 28.83 35.23 8.53
C ASP A 921 29.55 34.03 7.88
N ASP A 922 29.41 32.82 8.47
CA ASP A 922 30.02 31.60 7.95
C ASP A 922 29.59 31.32 6.49
N ASP A 923 30.53 30.83 5.67
CA ASP A 923 30.35 30.63 4.23
C ASP A 923 29.70 29.28 3.85
N MET A 924 29.49 28.39 4.82
CA MET A 924 28.99 27.02 4.66
C MET A 924 29.86 26.09 3.80
N GLU A 925 31.11 26.43 3.50
CA GLU A 925 31.95 25.55 2.66
C GLU A 925 32.25 24.22 3.36
N GLY A 926 32.22 24.18 4.70
CA GLY A 926 32.29 22.93 5.48
C GLY A 926 31.10 21.98 5.30
N SER A 927 30.07 22.42 4.56
CA SER A 927 28.91 21.63 4.16
C SER A 927 28.75 21.55 2.65
N ARG A 928 29.79 21.92 1.89
CA ARG A 928 29.87 21.67 0.46
C ARG A 928 29.76 20.17 0.15
N THR A 929 30.25 19.34 1.05
CA THR A 929 30.18 17.87 1.03
C THR A 929 29.68 17.37 2.39
N GLY A 930 29.25 16.11 2.48
CA GLY A 930 28.94 15.46 3.75
C GLY A 930 27.53 15.68 4.33
N LEU A 931 26.68 16.54 3.73
CA LEU A 931 25.27 16.65 4.15
C LEU A 931 24.48 15.35 3.89
N GLY A 932 23.95 14.75 4.95
CA GLY A 932 23.36 13.40 4.89
C GLY A 932 21.92 13.31 4.37
N THR A 933 21.20 14.41 4.17
CA THR A 933 19.78 14.40 3.74
C THR A 933 19.53 15.28 2.51
N GLY A 934 18.67 14.82 1.58
CA GLY A 934 18.31 15.60 0.40
C GLY A 934 17.67 16.95 0.74
N TYR A 935 16.93 17.03 1.86
CA TYR A 935 16.39 18.30 2.36
C TYR A 935 17.53 19.28 2.74
N GLY A 936 18.49 18.86 3.57
CA GLY A 936 19.65 19.69 3.94
C GLY A 936 20.46 20.13 2.72
N GLN A 937 20.70 19.22 1.79
CA GLN A 937 21.38 19.50 0.52
C GLN A 937 20.64 20.58 -0.31
N THR A 938 19.32 20.46 -0.48
CA THR A 938 18.56 21.50 -1.20
C THR A 938 18.56 22.85 -0.51
N LYS A 939 18.55 22.89 0.84
CA LYS A 939 18.64 24.15 1.60
C LYS A 939 20.01 24.79 1.46
N TRP A 940 21.09 24.02 1.51
CA TRP A 940 22.45 24.50 1.29
C TRP A 940 22.60 25.13 -0.11
N VAL A 941 22.16 24.42 -1.17
CA VAL A 941 22.22 24.96 -2.55
C VAL A 941 21.40 26.24 -2.68
N SER A 942 20.16 26.22 -2.19
CA SER A 942 19.27 27.39 -2.26
C SER A 942 19.88 28.58 -1.55
N GLU A 943 20.47 28.36 -0.37
CA GLU A 943 21.09 29.41 0.40
C GLU A 943 22.34 30.00 -0.29
N GLN A 944 23.20 29.16 -0.88
CA GLN A 944 24.34 29.65 -1.66
C GLN A 944 23.90 30.49 -2.86
N LEU A 945 22.80 30.12 -3.53
CA LEU A 945 22.23 30.92 -4.61
C LEU A 945 21.70 32.26 -4.10
N VAL A 946 21.02 32.29 -2.95
CA VAL A 946 20.49 33.53 -2.36
C VAL A 946 21.64 34.44 -1.89
N ARG A 947 22.68 33.90 -1.27
CA ARG A 947 23.89 34.65 -0.89
C ARG A 947 24.59 35.23 -2.12
N ALA A 948 24.70 34.46 -3.20
CA ALA A 948 25.24 34.92 -4.48
C ALA A 948 24.39 36.04 -5.09
N ALA A 949 23.06 35.93 -5.05
CA ALA A 949 22.16 37.00 -5.45
C ALA A 949 22.32 38.27 -4.58
N GLY A 950 22.56 38.09 -3.28
CA GLY A 950 22.88 39.17 -2.34
C GLY A 950 24.12 39.97 -2.73
N LYS A 951 25.21 39.26 -3.07
CA LYS A 951 26.44 39.87 -3.61
C LYS A 951 26.21 40.63 -4.94
N ARG A 952 25.14 40.30 -5.66
CA ARG A 952 24.74 40.94 -6.93
C ARG A 952 23.68 42.04 -6.76
N GLY A 953 23.34 42.43 -5.52
CA GLY A 953 22.47 43.57 -5.22
C GLY A 953 21.10 43.22 -4.64
N LEU A 954 20.75 41.94 -4.49
CA LEU A 954 19.52 41.54 -3.80
C LEU A 954 19.64 41.88 -2.31
N LEU A 955 18.65 42.56 -1.75
CA LEU A 955 18.59 42.89 -0.33
C LEU A 955 17.67 41.91 0.40
N GLY A 956 18.11 41.35 1.52
CA GLY A 956 17.29 40.34 2.18
C GLY A 956 17.91 39.65 3.38
N SER A 957 17.32 38.52 3.75
CA SER A 957 17.81 37.67 4.84
C SER A 957 17.56 36.19 4.58
N VAL A 958 18.43 35.35 5.12
CA VAL A 958 18.25 33.91 5.19
C VAL A 958 18.03 33.57 6.66
N VAL A 959 16.85 33.07 6.99
CA VAL A 959 16.53 32.69 8.38
C VAL A 959 16.76 31.20 8.53
N ARG A 960 17.66 30.80 9.44
CA ARG A 960 17.99 29.39 9.72
C ARG A 960 17.47 29.00 11.10
N PRO A 961 16.22 28.52 11.20
CA PRO A 961 15.71 28.02 12.46
C PRO A 961 16.24 26.63 12.79
N GLY A 962 16.38 26.36 14.09
CA GLY A 962 16.46 25.00 14.63
C GLY A 962 15.16 24.21 14.46
N TYR A 963 15.00 23.11 15.20
CA TYR A 963 13.78 22.33 15.22
C TYR A 963 12.58 23.17 15.67
N ILE A 964 11.64 23.40 14.76
CA ILE A 964 10.45 24.22 14.99
C ILE A 964 9.41 23.38 15.73
N LEU A 965 9.25 23.61 17.03
CA LEU A 965 8.29 22.91 17.88
C LEU A 965 6.96 23.66 17.99
N GLY A 966 6.11 23.23 18.94
CA GLY A 966 4.76 23.74 19.10
C GLY A 966 4.66 25.19 19.54
N ASP A 967 3.43 25.69 19.52
CA ASP A 967 3.09 26.99 20.08
C ASP A 967 3.04 26.94 21.60
N VAL A 968 3.70 27.92 22.22
CA VAL A 968 3.86 28.01 23.67
C VAL A 968 2.57 28.39 24.39
N GLU A 969 1.59 28.97 23.69
CA GLU A 969 0.30 29.36 24.28
C GLU A 969 -0.73 28.23 24.16
N THR A 970 -0.96 27.73 22.95
CA THR A 970 -2.01 26.73 22.67
C THR A 970 -1.53 25.28 22.84
N GLY A 971 -0.22 25.05 22.83
CA GLY A 971 0.37 23.72 22.78
C GLY A 971 0.33 23.08 21.38
N ALA A 972 -0.28 23.73 20.38
CA ALA A 972 -0.44 23.17 19.04
C ALA A 972 0.92 22.87 18.40
N CYS A 973 1.15 21.61 18.03
CA CYS A 973 2.41 21.14 17.46
C CYS A 973 2.19 20.24 16.24
N ASN A 974 3.25 20.07 15.44
CA ASN A 974 3.25 19.22 14.26
C ASN A 974 3.55 17.76 14.66
N THR A 975 2.58 16.87 14.50
CA THR A 975 2.67 15.44 14.87
C THR A 975 3.70 14.66 14.05
N ASP A 976 4.10 15.18 12.89
CA ASP A 976 5.14 14.59 12.05
C ASP A 976 6.58 15.04 12.40
N ASP A 977 6.74 15.94 13.37
CA ASP A 977 8.07 16.39 13.82
C ASP A 977 8.84 15.27 14.54
N PHE A 978 10.17 15.25 14.36
CA PHE A 978 11.02 14.22 14.96
C PHE A 978 10.95 14.21 16.49
N LEU A 979 11.04 15.36 17.15
CA LEU A 979 11.05 15.45 18.62
C LEU A 979 9.67 15.12 19.19
N ILE A 980 8.59 15.50 18.50
CA ILE A 980 7.21 15.14 18.86
C ILE A 980 6.98 13.62 18.72
N ARG A 981 7.44 13.01 17.62
CA ARG A 981 7.40 11.55 17.44
C ARG A 981 8.28 10.82 18.44
N MET A 982 9.39 11.42 18.87
CA MET A 982 10.27 10.87 19.89
C MET A 982 9.57 10.79 21.26
N LEU A 983 8.81 11.82 21.66
CA LEU A 983 7.99 11.76 22.87
C LEU A 983 7.02 10.58 22.84
N LYS A 984 6.30 10.41 21.73
CA LYS A 984 5.35 9.30 21.55
C LYS A 984 6.02 7.94 21.49
N GLY A 985 7.14 7.82 20.78
CA GLY A 985 7.91 6.58 20.68
C GLY A 985 8.40 6.12 22.05
N CYS A 986 8.87 7.04 22.90
CA CYS A 986 9.24 6.70 24.28
C CYS A 986 8.03 6.22 25.10
N ILE A 987 6.84 6.83 24.93
CA ILE A 987 5.61 6.37 25.58
C ILE A 987 5.23 4.97 25.11
N GLN A 988 5.31 4.69 23.81
CA GLN A 988 4.97 3.39 23.22
C GLN A 988 5.94 2.28 23.64
N LEU A 989 7.24 2.57 23.71
CA LEU A 989 8.26 1.62 24.19
C LEU A 989 8.27 1.48 25.71
N SER A 990 7.62 2.38 26.44
CA SER A 990 7.70 2.47 27.90
C SER A 990 9.13 2.65 28.42
N SER A 991 10.00 3.29 27.64
CA SER A 991 11.41 3.58 27.96
C SER A 991 11.90 4.80 27.16
N ARG A 992 12.96 5.48 27.63
CA ARG A 992 13.59 6.60 26.91
C ARG A 992 15.11 6.45 26.84
N PRO A 993 15.76 6.81 25.72
CA PRO A 993 17.20 6.68 25.58
C PRO A 993 17.94 7.82 26.30
N ARG A 994 19.08 7.50 26.90
CA ARG A 994 20.02 8.49 27.43
C ARG A 994 20.88 9.09 26.30
N ILE A 995 20.53 10.29 25.84
CA ILE A 995 21.30 11.07 24.86
C ILE A 995 21.61 12.45 25.45
N ILE A 996 22.90 12.80 25.55
CA ILE A 996 23.34 14.02 26.26
C ILE A 996 23.61 15.23 25.34
N ASN A 997 23.31 15.11 24.05
CA ASN A 997 23.46 16.19 23.09
C ASN A 997 22.46 17.32 23.36
N THR A 998 22.88 18.57 23.10
CA THR A 998 21.97 19.70 23.04
C THR A 998 21.10 19.61 21.78
N VAL A 999 19.82 19.91 21.93
CA VAL A 999 18.87 19.96 20.82
C VAL A 999 18.50 21.41 20.58
N ASN A 1000 18.83 21.94 19.41
CA ASN A 1000 18.44 23.28 19.03
C ASN A 1000 16.95 23.30 18.64
N SER A 1001 16.09 23.41 19.65
CA SER A 1001 14.63 23.47 19.48
C SER A 1001 14.11 24.86 19.82
N VAL A 1002 13.20 25.36 18.99
CA VAL A 1002 12.68 26.73 19.03
C VAL A 1002 11.15 26.70 18.85
N PRO A 1003 10.38 27.51 19.59
CA PRO A 1003 8.94 27.55 19.40
C PRO A 1003 8.55 28.26 18.09
N VAL A 1004 7.52 27.74 17.43
CA VAL A 1004 7.07 28.24 16.11
C VAL A 1004 6.74 29.75 16.10
N LYS A 1005 6.18 30.29 17.19
CA LYS A 1005 5.85 31.71 17.32
C LYS A 1005 7.10 32.59 17.26
N HIS A 1006 8.17 32.20 17.96
CA HIS A 1006 9.43 32.94 17.95
C HIS A 1006 10.11 32.88 16.57
N VAL A 1007 10.09 31.71 15.92
CA VAL A 1007 10.59 31.57 14.55
C VAL A 1007 9.82 32.46 13.58
N ALA A 1008 8.48 32.47 13.66
CA ALA A 1008 7.65 33.34 12.84
C ALA A 1008 7.95 34.83 13.07
N ARG A 1009 8.11 35.26 14.33
CA ARG A 1009 8.52 36.63 14.67
C ARG A 1009 9.85 36.99 14.03
N VAL A 1010 10.88 36.14 14.14
CA VAL A 1010 12.19 36.40 13.53
C VAL A 1010 12.10 36.46 12.00
N VAL A 1011 11.33 35.57 11.36
CA VAL A 1011 11.12 35.58 9.91
C VAL A 1011 10.51 36.90 9.44
N VAL A 1012 9.44 37.35 10.10
CA VAL A 1012 8.75 38.60 9.74
C VAL A 1012 9.61 39.81 10.05
N ALA A 1013 10.28 39.83 11.21
CA ALA A 1013 11.21 40.88 11.58
C ALA A 1013 12.37 41.00 10.57
N ALA A 1014 12.93 39.88 10.11
CA ALA A 1014 14.00 39.85 9.11
C ALA A 1014 13.52 40.32 7.72
N ALA A 1015 12.26 40.05 7.37
CA ALA A 1015 11.66 40.55 6.13
C ALA A 1015 11.40 42.06 6.14
N LEU A 1016 10.99 42.60 7.29
CA LEU A 1016 10.67 44.02 7.43
C LEU A 1016 11.89 44.89 7.76
N ASN A 1017 12.93 44.30 8.36
CA ASN A 1017 14.12 45.00 8.84
C ASN A 1017 15.42 44.30 8.40
N PRO A 1018 15.64 44.05 7.09
CA PRO A 1018 16.85 43.38 6.65
C PRO A 1018 18.09 44.22 6.96
N ILE A 1019 19.19 43.53 7.25
CA ILE A 1019 20.49 44.19 7.48
C ILE A 1019 21.01 44.76 6.14
N PRO A 1020 21.47 46.03 6.10
CA PRO A 1020 21.98 46.62 4.86
C PRO A 1020 23.19 45.87 4.27
N GLY A 1021 23.40 45.99 2.96
CA GLY A 1021 24.62 45.50 2.29
C GLY A 1021 24.55 44.08 1.71
N GLY A 1022 23.34 43.56 1.44
CA GLY A 1022 23.15 42.29 0.73
C GLY A 1022 22.14 41.38 1.42
N VAL A 1023 22.39 40.07 1.36
CA VAL A 1023 21.62 39.07 2.11
C VAL A 1023 22.46 38.56 3.27
N HIS A 1024 21.90 38.65 4.48
CA HIS A 1024 22.56 38.20 5.72
C HIS A 1024 21.85 36.99 6.32
N VAL A 1025 22.59 36.13 7.00
CA VAL A 1025 22.00 34.99 7.73
C VAL A 1025 21.54 35.42 9.11
N VAL A 1026 20.43 34.83 9.53
CA VAL A 1026 19.79 35.02 10.82
C VAL A 1026 19.55 33.65 11.43
N HIS A 1027 20.38 33.23 12.38
CA HIS A 1027 20.18 32.00 13.13
C HIS A 1027 19.02 32.18 14.11
N VAL A 1028 18.16 31.16 14.23
CA VAL A 1028 17.15 31.11 15.30
C VAL A 1028 17.47 29.91 16.17
N THR A 1029 18.01 30.18 17.35
CA THR A 1029 18.49 29.19 18.30
C THR A 1029 17.75 29.27 19.63
N GLY A 1030 17.58 28.13 20.30
CA GLY A 1030 16.89 28.06 21.59
C GLY A 1030 17.74 28.64 22.73
N HIS A 1031 17.12 29.46 23.59
CA HIS A 1031 17.73 30.02 24.80
C HIS A 1031 16.86 29.73 26.04
N PRO A 1032 17.18 28.72 26.86
CA PRO A 1032 18.29 27.78 26.74
C PRO A 1032 18.01 26.63 25.75
N ARG A 1033 19.07 25.94 25.30
CA ARG A 1033 18.96 24.64 24.62
C ARG A 1033 18.89 23.52 25.64
N LEU A 1034 17.83 22.71 25.59
CA LEU A 1034 17.73 21.50 26.40
C LEU A 1034 18.60 20.39 25.80
N ARG A 1035 19.16 19.55 26.65
CA ARG A 1035 19.70 18.26 26.21
C ARG A 1035 18.56 17.30 25.86
N MET A 1036 18.80 16.36 24.97
CA MET A 1036 17.79 15.39 24.56
C MET A 1036 17.26 14.58 25.76
N ASN A 1037 18.13 14.12 26.65
CA ASN A 1037 17.71 13.42 27.86
C ASN A 1037 16.91 14.32 28.83
N GLU A 1038 17.24 15.61 28.93
CA GLU A 1038 16.46 16.57 29.71
C GLU A 1038 15.06 16.76 29.12
N TYR A 1039 14.97 16.93 27.80
CA TYR A 1039 13.70 17.04 27.08
C TYR A 1039 12.82 15.80 27.27
N LEU A 1040 13.38 14.59 27.09
CA LEU A 1040 12.64 13.33 27.25
C LEU A 1040 12.30 13.01 28.71
N SER A 1041 13.10 13.49 29.68
CA SER A 1041 12.79 13.30 31.11
C SER A 1041 11.50 14.00 31.55
N LEU A 1042 11.02 14.98 30.77
CA LEU A 1042 9.77 15.69 31.05
C LEU A 1042 8.54 14.77 30.94
N LEU A 1043 8.63 13.66 30.21
CA LEU A 1043 7.59 12.63 30.21
C LEU A 1043 7.34 12.07 31.62
N GLU A 1044 8.39 11.69 32.34
CA GLU A 1044 8.26 11.23 33.73
C GLU A 1044 7.83 12.35 34.67
N TYR A 1045 8.33 13.57 34.46
CA TYR A 1045 7.93 14.73 35.25
C TYR A 1045 6.40 14.95 35.24
N TYR A 1046 5.74 14.67 34.11
CA TYR A 1046 4.29 14.76 33.94
C TYR A 1046 3.53 13.43 34.15
N GLY A 1047 4.20 12.36 34.59
CA GLY A 1047 3.56 11.12 35.03
C GLY A 1047 3.44 10.00 33.98
N TYR A 1048 4.20 10.05 32.88
CA TYR A 1048 4.38 8.92 31.96
C TYR A 1048 5.45 7.95 32.47
N LYS A 1049 5.23 6.64 32.35
CA LYS A 1049 6.19 5.60 32.78
C LYS A 1049 7.17 5.27 31.67
N VAL A 1050 8.31 5.96 31.62
CA VAL A 1050 9.27 5.83 30.51
C VAL A 1050 10.73 5.87 30.97
N PRO A 1051 11.20 5.01 31.90
CA PRO A 1051 12.52 5.09 32.52
C PRO A 1051 13.69 5.31 31.55
N GLU A 1052 14.71 6.04 32.01
CA GLU A 1052 15.94 6.26 31.24
C GLU A 1052 16.75 4.95 31.16
N VAL A 1053 17.11 4.57 29.93
CA VAL A 1053 17.99 3.42 29.64
C VAL A 1053 19.11 3.84 28.69
N ASP A 1054 20.17 3.05 28.59
CA ASP A 1054 21.24 3.29 27.62
C ASP A 1054 20.70 3.24 26.18
N TYR A 1055 21.26 4.07 25.28
CA TYR A 1055 20.79 4.17 23.90
C TYR A 1055 20.78 2.82 23.18
N ASP A 1056 21.79 1.96 23.38
CA ASP A 1056 21.82 0.64 22.75
C ASP A 1056 20.70 -0.27 23.26
N ILE A 1057 20.35 -0.20 24.54
CA ILE A 1057 19.22 -0.96 25.10
C ILE A 1057 17.91 -0.45 24.51
N TRP A 1058 17.71 0.86 24.49
CA TRP A 1058 16.52 1.48 23.90
C TRP A 1058 16.40 1.17 22.39
N LYS A 1059 17.51 1.19 21.66
CA LYS A 1059 17.60 0.82 20.25
C LYS A 1059 17.20 -0.63 20.06
N ASP A 1060 17.73 -1.55 20.87
CA ASP A 1060 17.37 -2.96 20.81
C ASP A 1060 15.88 -3.17 21.14
N GLU A 1061 15.31 -2.42 22.08
CA GLU A 1061 13.88 -2.42 22.38
C GLU A 1061 13.05 -1.93 21.19
N LEU A 1062 13.49 -0.87 20.49
CA LEU A 1062 12.86 -0.40 19.26
C LEU A 1062 12.97 -1.44 18.13
N GLU A 1063 14.14 -2.04 17.93
CA GLU A 1063 14.36 -3.09 16.92
C GLU A 1063 13.53 -4.34 17.24
N LYS A 1064 13.42 -4.74 18.51
CA LYS A 1064 12.54 -5.82 18.99
C LYS A 1064 11.08 -5.48 18.83
N TYR A 1065 10.66 -4.27 19.20
CA TYR A 1065 9.29 -3.81 19.02
C TYR A 1065 8.90 -3.93 17.55
N ILE A 1066 9.80 -3.60 16.61
CA ILE A 1066 9.55 -3.67 15.17
C ILE A 1066 9.69 -5.09 14.62
N SER A 1067 10.55 -5.92 15.20
CA SER A 1067 10.77 -7.31 14.77
C SER A 1067 9.81 -8.32 15.42
N ALA A 1068 9.16 -7.95 16.52
CA ALA A 1068 8.13 -8.74 17.17
C ALA A 1068 6.88 -8.76 16.28
N GLY A 1069 6.41 -9.98 15.97
CA GLY A 1069 5.12 -10.21 15.32
C GLY A 1069 3.98 -9.58 16.12
N GLY A 1070 2.98 -9.04 15.42
CA GLY A 1070 1.94 -8.16 15.98
C GLY A 1070 1.02 -8.84 17.00
N VAL A 1071 1.46 -8.93 18.25
CA VAL A 1071 0.59 -9.07 19.43
C VAL A 1071 0.85 -7.92 20.43
N GLU A 1072 1.94 -7.15 20.22
CA GLU A 1072 2.26 -5.93 20.99
C GLU A 1072 2.08 -4.64 20.14
N LYS A 1073 1.56 -4.74 18.91
CA LYS A 1073 1.51 -3.65 17.90
C LYS A 1073 0.10 -3.16 17.59
N ASP A 1074 -0.77 -3.23 18.58
CA ASP A 1074 -2.15 -3.60 18.28
C ASP A 1074 -3.15 -2.46 18.31
N HIS A 1075 -2.69 -1.21 18.33
CA HIS A 1075 -3.59 -0.07 18.09
C HIS A 1075 -2.93 1.13 17.41
N GLU A 1076 -1.65 1.07 17.04
CA GLU A 1076 -1.00 2.19 16.37
C GLU A 1076 0.34 1.81 15.72
N GLN A 1077 0.60 2.28 14.50
CA GLN A 1077 1.96 2.21 13.92
C GLN A 1077 2.94 2.90 14.87
N HIS A 1078 4.04 2.23 15.24
CA HIS A 1078 5.05 2.84 16.11
C HIS A 1078 5.46 4.20 15.55
N ALA A 1079 5.44 5.23 16.39
CA ALA A 1079 5.59 6.63 15.98
C ALA A 1079 6.92 6.90 15.27
N LEU A 1080 7.93 6.08 15.57
CA LEU A 1080 9.27 6.17 14.96
C LEU A 1080 9.44 5.32 13.69
N MET A 1081 8.43 4.58 13.20
CA MET A 1081 8.58 3.78 11.96
C MET A 1081 9.07 4.59 10.76
N PRO A 1082 8.52 5.78 10.44
CA PRO A 1082 9.02 6.57 9.31
C PRO A 1082 10.46 7.08 9.48
N LEU A 1083 10.99 7.03 10.71
CA LEU A 1083 12.30 7.50 11.11
C LEU A 1083 13.18 6.36 11.64
N TYR A 1084 12.76 5.11 11.45
CA TYR A 1084 13.39 3.96 12.10
C TYR A 1084 14.89 3.90 11.80
N HIS A 1085 15.27 4.04 10.53
CA HIS A 1085 16.67 4.09 10.11
C HIS A 1085 17.48 5.21 10.79
N PHE A 1086 16.87 6.38 11.00
CA PHE A 1086 17.51 7.49 11.73
C PHE A 1086 17.70 7.11 13.21
N CYS A 1087 16.71 6.48 13.83
CA CYS A 1087 16.75 6.05 15.23
C CYS A 1087 17.68 4.87 15.52
N VAL A 1088 17.98 3.99 14.55
CA VAL A 1088 18.80 2.79 14.78
C VAL A 1088 20.23 2.84 14.24
N ASN A 1089 20.58 3.84 13.43
CA ASN A 1089 21.91 3.89 12.83
C ASN A 1089 22.99 4.43 13.79
N ASP A 1090 22.73 5.57 14.45
CA ASP A 1090 23.48 6.14 15.58
C ASP A 1090 22.81 7.47 15.96
N LEU A 1091 21.68 7.41 16.68
CA LEU A 1091 20.93 8.60 17.06
C LEU A 1091 21.77 9.59 17.91
N PRO A 1092 22.62 9.14 18.86
CA PRO A 1092 23.56 10.01 19.54
C PRO A 1092 24.54 10.73 18.60
N ALA A 1093 25.12 10.10 17.58
CA ALA A 1093 25.99 10.84 16.66
C ALA A 1093 25.20 11.81 15.78
N THR A 1094 24.06 11.38 15.25
CA THR A 1094 23.28 12.11 14.24
C THR A 1094 22.42 13.25 14.78
N THR A 1095 22.27 13.38 16.10
CA THR A 1095 21.53 14.48 16.75
C THR A 1095 22.44 15.56 17.36
N ARG A 1096 23.76 15.48 17.14
CA ARG A 1096 24.68 16.53 17.57
C ARG A 1096 24.43 17.79 16.74
N ALA A 1097 24.25 18.91 17.40
CA ALA A 1097 24.08 20.22 16.77
C ALA A 1097 25.22 21.17 17.19
N PRO A 1098 25.80 21.95 16.27
CA PRO A 1098 26.75 22.99 16.63
C PRO A 1098 26.08 24.10 17.44
N GLU A 1099 26.83 24.74 18.33
CA GLU A 1099 26.41 25.99 18.97
C GLU A 1099 26.47 27.12 17.95
N LEU A 1100 25.40 27.93 17.91
CA LEU A 1100 25.20 28.96 16.91
C LEU A 1100 25.12 30.34 17.57
N ASP A 1101 25.75 31.33 16.94
CA ASP A 1101 25.59 32.74 17.26
C ASP A 1101 24.33 33.30 16.57
N ASP A 1102 23.56 34.13 17.25
CA ASP A 1102 22.31 34.73 16.76
C ASP A 1102 22.30 36.27 16.85
N ARG A 1103 23.47 36.92 16.83
CA ARG A 1103 23.62 38.38 16.88
C ARG A 1103 22.76 39.15 15.87
N ASN A 1104 22.56 38.62 14.66
CA ASN A 1104 21.73 39.25 13.63
C ASN A 1104 20.26 39.11 13.99
N ALA A 1105 19.83 38.00 14.58
CA ALA A 1105 18.47 37.86 15.12
C ALA A 1105 18.22 38.90 16.21
N VAL A 1106 19.14 39.06 17.15
CA VAL A 1106 19.08 40.10 18.20
C VAL A 1106 18.95 41.50 17.58
N LYS A 1107 19.78 41.83 16.59
CA LYS A 1107 19.78 43.14 15.92
C LYS A 1107 18.47 43.41 15.19
N ILE A 1108 17.94 42.42 14.48
CA ILE A 1108 16.71 42.52 13.71
C ILE A 1108 15.49 42.62 14.63
N LEU A 1109 15.45 41.86 15.73
CA LEU A 1109 14.36 41.93 16.71
C LEU A 1109 14.33 43.28 17.44
N LYS A 1110 15.49 43.88 17.76
CA LYS A 1110 15.54 45.26 18.29
C LYS A 1110 14.99 46.27 17.29
N ALA A 1111 15.38 46.16 16.02
CA ALA A 1111 14.83 47.01 14.98
C ALA A 1111 13.32 46.78 14.79
N ASP A 1112 12.82 45.56 14.95
CA ASP A 1112 11.39 45.24 14.86
C ASP A 1112 10.58 45.80 16.04
N ALA A 1113 11.16 45.79 17.24
CA ALA A 1113 10.60 46.46 18.40
C ALA A 1113 10.48 47.98 18.15
N GLU A 1114 11.57 48.61 17.69
CA GLU A 1114 11.59 50.05 17.43
C GLU A 1114 10.66 50.50 16.29
N ASN A 1115 10.49 49.68 15.25
CA ASN A 1115 9.84 50.12 14.01
C ASN A 1115 8.43 49.56 13.78
N TRP A 1116 8.04 48.47 14.44
CA TRP A 1116 6.81 47.73 14.08
C TRP A 1116 5.98 47.20 15.25
N THR A 1117 6.60 46.71 16.33
CA THR A 1117 5.86 45.94 17.37
C THR A 1117 5.87 46.55 18.76
N ASP A 1118 6.79 47.47 19.07
CA ASP A 1118 7.02 48.02 20.41
C ASP A 1118 7.37 46.96 21.48
N VAL A 1119 7.68 45.72 21.08
CA VAL A 1119 8.00 44.59 21.96
C VAL A 1119 9.39 44.06 21.64
N ASP A 1120 10.33 44.20 22.58
CA ASP A 1120 11.69 43.68 22.45
C ASP A 1120 11.77 42.19 22.84
N GLU A 1121 11.81 41.33 21.83
CA GLU A 1121 12.03 39.87 21.98
C GLU A 1121 13.50 39.46 21.73
N SER A 1122 14.45 40.41 21.73
CA SER A 1122 15.85 40.14 21.37
C SER A 1122 16.63 39.30 22.39
N ALA A 1123 16.04 38.94 23.53
CA ALA A 1123 16.60 37.97 24.47
C ALA A 1123 16.56 36.52 23.95
N GLY A 1124 15.81 36.26 22.86
CA GLY A 1124 15.62 34.91 22.33
C GLY A 1124 14.65 34.06 23.14
N TYR A 1125 14.30 32.88 22.62
CA TYR A 1125 13.38 31.96 23.31
C TYR A 1125 13.77 30.50 23.09
N GLY A 1126 13.94 29.75 24.17
CA GLY A 1126 14.12 28.29 24.18
C GLY A 1126 12.91 27.55 24.74
N ILE A 1127 12.79 26.26 24.40
CA ILE A 1127 11.69 25.41 24.86
C ILE A 1127 11.80 25.16 26.37
N THR A 1128 10.78 25.57 27.12
CA THR A 1128 10.74 25.38 28.58
C THR A 1128 10.02 24.08 28.96
N ARG A 1129 10.15 23.68 30.24
CA ARG A 1129 9.43 22.53 30.79
C ARG A 1129 7.92 22.69 30.71
N GLU A 1130 7.43 23.92 30.86
CA GLU A 1130 5.99 24.22 30.81
C GLU A 1130 5.45 24.12 29.38
N ASP A 1131 6.25 24.55 28.39
CA ASP A 1131 5.90 24.44 26.97
C ASP A 1131 5.72 22.97 26.55
N VAL A 1132 6.65 22.09 26.94
CA VAL A 1132 6.52 20.64 26.71
C VAL A 1132 5.28 20.06 27.40
N GLY A 1133 4.95 20.56 28.59
CA GLY A 1133 3.69 20.21 29.27
C GLY A 1133 2.46 20.59 28.45
N ARG A 1134 2.43 21.80 27.86
CA ARG A 1134 1.34 22.23 26.97
C ARG A 1134 1.29 21.40 25.69
N TYR A 1135 2.44 21.03 25.11
CA TYR A 1135 2.49 20.13 23.96
C TYR A 1135 1.89 18.76 24.28
N LEU A 1136 2.28 18.14 25.39
CA LEU A 1136 1.73 16.86 25.83
C LEU A 1136 0.22 16.94 26.11
N SER A 1137 -0.24 18.05 26.69
CA SER A 1137 -1.66 18.31 26.91
C SER A 1137 -2.43 18.39 25.59
N TYR A 1138 -1.94 19.18 24.64
CA TYR A 1138 -2.51 19.28 23.29
C TYR A 1138 -2.52 17.94 22.57
N LEU A 1139 -1.40 17.21 22.59
CA LEU A 1139 -1.29 15.88 21.96
C LEU A 1139 -2.24 14.87 22.57
N ALA A 1140 -2.52 14.96 23.88
CA ALA A 1140 -3.50 14.10 24.55
C ALA A 1140 -4.95 14.48 24.20
N GLU A 1141 -5.27 15.76 24.12
CA GLU A 1141 -6.60 16.26 23.71
C GLU A 1141 -6.94 15.85 22.26
N ILE A 1142 -5.97 15.84 21.35
CA ILE A 1142 -6.18 15.41 19.95
C ILE A 1142 -6.04 13.89 19.76
N GLY A 1143 -5.81 13.13 20.83
CA GLY A 1143 -5.67 11.66 20.80
C GLY A 1143 -4.36 11.13 20.19
N PHE A 1144 -3.34 11.96 20.01
CA PHE A 1144 -2.04 11.51 19.47
C PHE A 1144 -1.17 10.82 20.52
N VAL A 1145 -1.31 11.14 21.81
CA VAL A 1145 -0.71 10.40 22.93
C VAL A 1145 -1.77 10.11 23.99
N SER A 1146 -1.59 9.05 24.78
CA SER A 1146 -2.48 8.77 25.91
C SER A 1146 -2.28 9.79 27.04
N TRP A 1147 -3.29 10.04 27.87
CA TRP A 1147 -3.10 10.80 29.12
C TRP A 1147 -2.13 10.06 30.09
N PRO A 1148 -1.34 10.78 30.91
CA PRO A 1148 -0.41 10.18 31.85
C PRO A 1148 -1.12 9.29 32.88
N SER A 1149 -0.56 8.11 33.14
CA SER A 1149 -1.18 7.05 33.95
C SER A 1149 -0.66 6.95 35.38
N SER A 1150 0.32 7.76 35.76
CA SER A 1150 0.99 7.72 37.09
C SER A 1150 0.99 9.06 37.80
N LYS A 1151 1.37 9.06 39.09
CA LYS A 1151 1.52 10.29 39.89
C LYS A 1151 2.69 11.12 39.37
N GLY A 1152 2.40 12.24 38.70
CA GLY A 1152 3.36 13.27 38.27
C GLY A 1152 2.77 14.68 38.45
N ARG A 1153 3.47 15.72 37.99
CA ARG A 1153 2.88 17.07 37.92
C ARG A 1153 1.73 17.04 36.91
N PRO A 1154 0.56 17.66 37.17
CA PRO A 1154 -0.52 17.71 36.20
C PRO A 1154 -0.08 18.48 34.95
N LEU A 1155 -0.52 17.99 33.78
CA LEU A 1155 -0.33 18.71 32.52
C LEU A 1155 -1.01 20.08 32.57
N PRO A 1156 -0.37 21.16 32.07
CA PRO A 1156 -1.02 22.46 31.91
C PRO A 1156 -2.31 22.33 31.09
N LYS A 1157 -3.35 23.06 31.46
CA LYS A 1157 -4.61 23.06 30.68
C LYS A 1157 -4.39 23.81 29.37
N VAL A 1158 -4.80 23.20 28.27
CA VAL A 1158 -4.92 23.85 26.96
C VAL A 1158 -6.37 23.76 26.52
N ASN A 1159 -6.88 24.80 25.85
CA ASN A 1159 -8.26 24.81 25.35
C ASN A 1159 -8.24 24.53 23.85
N VAL A 1160 -8.56 23.31 23.44
CA VAL A 1160 -8.74 22.94 22.03
C VAL A 1160 -10.23 23.05 21.70
N SER A 1161 -10.59 23.94 20.77
CA SER A 1161 -12.00 24.12 20.41
C SER A 1161 -12.55 22.95 19.58
N PRO A 1162 -13.85 22.62 19.62
CA PRO A 1162 -14.44 21.60 18.75
C PRO A 1162 -14.19 21.86 17.26
N THR A 1163 -14.26 23.13 16.84
CA THR A 1163 -13.95 23.56 15.47
C THR A 1163 -12.49 23.29 15.10
N GLN A 1164 -11.57 23.39 16.05
CA GLN A 1164 -10.16 23.03 15.86
C GLN A 1164 -10.00 21.52 15.70
N LEU A 1165 -10.69 20.70 16.52
CA LEU A 1165 -10.69 19.24 16.40
C LEU A 1165 -11.27 18.75 15.06
N GLU A 1166 -12.38 19.32 14.60
CA GLU A 1166 -12.97 19.03 13.29
C GLU A 1166 -12.05 19.45 12.13
N ALA A 1167 -11.39 20.61 12.27
CA ALA A 1167 -10.48 21.13 11.25
C ALA A 1167 -9.14 20.38 11.18
N LEU A 1168 -8.70 19.73 12.27
CA LEU A 1168 -7.45 18.96 12.33
C LEU A 1168 -7.39 17.82 11.30
N GLY A 1169 -8.53 17.18 11.00
CA GLY A 1169 -8.64 16.18 9.93
C GLY A 1169 -8.54 16.74 8.51
N ALA A 1170 -8.52 18.07 8.35
CA ALA A 1170 -8.50 18.79 7.07
C ALA A 1170 -7.28 19.70 6.90
N VAL A 1171 -6.34 19.74 7.86
CA VAL A 1171 -5.09 20.52 7.74
C VAL A 1171 -4.24 19.91 6.62
N GLY A 1172 -4.13 20.63 5.51
CA GLY A 1172 -3.36 20.18 4.36
C GLY A 1172 -1.85 20.24 4.60
N GLY A 1173 -1.22 19.08 4.78
CA GLY A 1173 0.20 18.95 5.09
C GLY A 1173 0.42 18.00 6.26
N ARG A 1174 1.67 17.88 6.71
CA ARG A 1174 2.17 16.96 7.74
C ARG A 1174 1.53 17.05 9.15
N GLY A 1175 0.62 18.01 9.38
CA GLY A 1175 0.02 18.28 10.70
C GLY A 1175 -1.39 17.71 10.91
N GLY A 1176 -1.92 16.92 9.98
CA GLY A 1176 -3.21 16.23 10.16
C GLY A 1176 -3.05 14.98 11.03
N ILE A 1177 -4.03 14.70 11.87
CA ILE A 1177 -4.12 13.42 12.59
C ILE A 1177 -4.19 12.30 11.54
N PRO A 1178 -3.36 11.23 11.63
CA PRO A 1178 -3.50 10.07 10.75
C PRO A 1178 -4.94 9.54 10.84
N LYS A 1179 -5.62 9.41 9.69
CA LYS A 1179 -6.93 8.76 9.63
C LYS A 1179 -6.76 7.26 9.61
#